data_AF-A0A8S4CW36-F1
#
_entry.id   AF-A0A8S4CW36-F1
#
_cell.length_a   1.000
_cell.length_b   1.000
_cell.length_c   1.000
_cell.angle_alpha   90.00
_cell.angle_beta   90.00
_cell.angle_gamma   90.00
#
_symmetry.space_group_name_H-M   'P 1'
#
loop_
_entity.id
_entity.type
_entity.pdbx_description
1 polymer ?
#
loop_
_entity_poly.entity_id
_entity_poly.type
_entity_poly.pdbx_seq_one_letter_code
_entity_poly.pdbx_strand_id
1 'polypeptide(L)'
;MRAFLAEDNICAQNLLKLVSHGNAIVAEIQRLKDHIPSIYRLEGKETQQKYQDVIPDFSYFKVSDNHEKKIAANSKLQDLDDDLKEQYLELINRYFLLFENIYQYVVDLNTFVDQLNDEVFIQQNIETILKDVEGKQLLCESIYLYGAMLLICDLYIPGPVRERLLVAFYRYSTSQSQSNVDDVCKLLRDTGYDQQHGKRPSDYPVEYFSRVSINASFIEKVIGKLRSEDVYNQLSVYAAPEQRCGALAAQAGMLFVCLFFSPQTLHTDTAKMREIVDKFFPSNWIVSVYMGITINVIDYWENFKAAKSALSNTCNNKNVKDIFGKRGSAVPMLLTKTQQVLKEGTLTDDFVLDNINKILNLIINSNFVIRWLLLHNGSVMFYDNNKKSKQLRELVQKESNYDANTLLELLISTAELELKIREILNRLLEERDETWTKNKQSALEAINSLAELFSGSNPITKIPENGQLKLWFDNIAKQITSVSEKVSTKSMKKITQLIQALDEVEEFHSIKTTSTIVQYLNEAKDALKNTLRAAALKEESLVTLETVADVSYAWCLIDSYTTMMQDKIKENPAVTSRLRALFLKLASAMEIPLLRINQAHSEDLVSVSQYYSNELIKYIQKVLQIIPEMVFSIVEKIVELQTWSIKEVPTRLEKDRLREFAQLEQRMEVAKLTHSASTFTTGILDMRSTLVGVIRVDPAELLEEGLLKELAKHLSKKFEELLEPQMKRNQSLLTNFLPRLQKLAESMDGYKRSLEYIQDYINMHGLKIWQKQVSAIINESVSKEISLRKGVTLYSPSAGFMGSLARQVAQLVDARVCTYVPVNAAWFDAKTQTEVVNTKTFAKLNEAVGVIGLHGLDTLYAFMIKNQLQLVQQILRNIQDKLPLGNVAEADANQMPKDVEQIIVKGMKTLQQLTEVLVLIGTLQTLRKHIAYQINTTCKFDSAHLEASLRTMNESLMDELKSTSNKNMPPKVSTELMHNLDNYLTRCGLYDPFSKIYVKSAPEFTNSDISSLLAILIISQYPRLQLCHTTGDLVTKKPGDNIDGYPLLVGVNTLLHQAATNNVDHFINFLCNYAKGVTLLKCKLPDQGVEGTYTVRVLELFCETFNYPFNKLEDKLPLALLTNITMK
;
A
#
# COMPACT_ATOMS: atom_id res chain seq x y z
N MET A 1 4.58 42.83 -25.38
CA MET A 1 4.02 41.71 -26.15
C MET A 1 2.96 41.09 -25.29
N ARG A 2 1.73 40.90 -25.78
CA ARG A 2 0.74 40.07 -25.06
C ARG A 2 1.33 38.66 -24.96
N ALA A 3 1.30 38.05 -23.78
CA ALA A 3 1.75 36.67 -23.60
C ALA A 3 0.91 35.76 -24.51
N PHE A 4 1.53 34.81 -25.22
CA PHE A 4 0.81 33.93 -26.13
C PHE A 4 -0.25 33.12 -25.38
N LEU A 5 0.05 32.70 -24.16
CA LEU A 5 -0.85 31.98 -23.24
C LEU A 5 -1.84 32.87 -22.47
N ALA A 6 -2.04 34.13 -22.88
CA ALA A 6 -3.06 34.96 -22.25
C ALA A 6 -4.47 34.35 -22.41
N GLU A 7 -5.36 34.58 -21.43
CA GLU A 7 -6.72 34.01 -21.42
C GLU A 7 -7.58 34.47 -22.61
N ASP A 8 -7.26 35.63 -23.21
CA ASP A 8 -7.95 36.17 -24.39
C ASP A 8 -7.55 35.47 -25.70
N ASN A 9 -6.47 34.68 -25.71
CA ASN A 9 -6.01 33.94 -26.89
C ASN A 9 -6.61 32.53 -26.92
N ILE A 10 -7.83 32.40 -27.44
CA ILE A 10 -8.58 31.14 -27.55
C ILE A 10 -7.77 30.04 -28.27
N CYS A 11 -7.01 30.41 -29.30
CA CYS A 11 -6.17 29.45 -30.04
C CYS A 11 -5.09 28.84 -29.13
N ALA A 12 -4.41 29.66 -28.33
CA ALA A 12 -3.38 29.20 -27.40
C ALA A 12 -3.99 28.36 -26.27
N GLN A 13 -5.16 28.75 -25.75
CA GLN A 13 -5.86 28.01 -24.70
C GLN A 13 -6.32 26.64 -25.18
N ASN A 14 -6.84 26.52 -26.42
CA ASN A 14 -7.23 25.23 -26.99
C ASN A 14 -6.03 24.29 -27.15
N LEU A 15 -4.91 24.80 -27.67
CA LEU A 15 -3.68 24.03 -27.80
C LEU A 15 -3.11 23.61 -26.43
N LEU A 16 -3.11 24.52 -25.46
CA LEU A 16 -2.66 24.25 -24.09
C LEU A 16 -3.51 23.17 -23.42
N LYS A 17 -4.85 23.24 -23.56
CA LYS A 17 -5.77 22.21 -23.05
C LYS A 17 -5.51 20.85 -23.68
N LEU A 18 -5.25 20.80 -24.98
CA LEU A 18 -4.91 19.56 -25.68
C LEU A 18 -3.63 18.94 -25.11
N VAL A 19 -2.55 19.72 -24.99
CA VAL A 19 -1.27 19.24 -24.42
C VAL A 19 -1.40 18.85 -22.94
N SER A 20 -2.19 19.60 -22.16
CA SER A 20 -2.54 19.27 -20.77
C SER A 20 -3.24 17.91 -20.69
N HIS A 21 -4.27 17.70 -21.51
CA HIS A 21 -4.99 16.44 -21.58
C HIS A 21 -4.07 15.28 -21.98
N GLY A 22 -3.11 15.52 -22.88
CA GLY A 22 -2.13 14.51 -23.25
C GLY A 22 -1.25 14.02 -22.09
N ASN A 23 -0.77 14.94 -21.23
CA ASN A 23 -0.04 14.55 -20.02
C ASN A 23 -0.91 13.75 -19.04
N ALA A 24 -2.20 14.11 -18.92
CA ALA A 24 -3.16 13.38 -18.09
C ALA A 24 -3.40 11.94 -18.59
N ILE A 25 -3.55 11.74 -19.91
CA ILE A 25 -3.68 10.41 -20.51
C ILE A 25 -2.44 9.56 -20.22
N VAL A 26 -1.23 10.09 -20.42
CA VAL A 26 0.01 9.34 -20.15
C VAL A 26 0.10 8.94 -18.68
N ALA A 27 -0.29 9.81 -17.75
CA ALA A 27 -0.37 9.48 -16.32
C ALA A 27 -1.40 8.34 -16.06
N GLU A 28 -2.54 8.35 -16.73
CA GLU A 28 -3.55 7.29 -16.61
C GLU A 28 -3.07 5.94 -17.16
N ILE A 29 -2.33 5.92 -18.28
CA ILE A 29 -1.65 4.69 -18.77
C ILE A 29 -0.72 4.14 -17.68
N GLN A 30 0.07 5.02 -17.06
CA GLN A 30 1.02 4.61 -16.02
C GLN A 30 0.32 4.16 -14.73
N ARG A 31 -0.85 4.71 -14.37
CA ARG A 31 -1.66 4.20 -13.24
C ARG A 31 -2.19 2.80 -13.51
N LEU A 32 -2.74 2.60 -14.71
CA LEU A 32 -3.40 1.35 -15.05
C LEU A 32 -2.42 0.21 -15.34
N LYS A 33 -1.12 0.48 -15.58
CA LYS A 33 -0.10 -0.58 -15.77
C LYS A 33 -0.05 -1.59 -14.62
N ASP A 34 -0.23 -1.11 -13.38
CA ASP A 34 -0.11 -1.93 -12.16
C ASP A 34 -1.43 -2.61 -11.75
N HIS A 35 -2.53 -2.26 -12.42
CA HIS A 35 -3.88 -2.74 -12.09
C HIS A 35 -4.41 -3.78 -13.09
N ILE A 36 -3.59 -4.24 -14.04
CA ILE A 36 -4.01 -5.24 -15.04
C ILE A 36 -4.35 -6.55 -14.32
N PRO A 37 -5.60 -7.06 -14.39
CA PRO A 37 -5.95 -8.32 -13.75
C PRO A 37 -5.11 -9.47 -14.29
N SER A 38 -4.47 -10.23 -13.41
CA SER A 38 -3.60 -11.35 -13.78
C SER A 38 -4.32 -12.41 -14.63
N ILE A 39 -5.63 -12.57 -14.43
CA ILE A 39 -6.48 -13.50 -15.18
C ILE A 39 -6.55 -13.11 -16.66
N TYR A 40 -6.60 -11.82 -17.00
CA TYR A 40 -6.68 -11.33 -18.38
C TYR A 40 -5.34 -11.45 -19.14
N ARG A 41 -4.22 -11.63 -18.42
CA ARG A 41 -2.92 -11.93 -19.05
C ARG A 41 -2.88 -13.36 -19.61
N LEU A 42 -3.58 -14.31 -18.96
CA LEU A 42 -3.59 -15.74 -19.33
C LEU A 42 -2.18 -16.33 -19.52
N GLU A 43 -1.22 -15.97 -18.67
CA GLU A 43 0.18 -16.44 -18.78
C GLU A 43 0.36 -17.91 -18.34
N GLY A 44 -0.51 -18.41 -17.45
CA GLY A 44 -0.43 -19.77 -16.89
C GLY A 44 -1.28 -20.81 -17.62
N LYS A 45 -0.79 -22.06 -17.70
CA LYS A 45 -1.56 -23.18 -18.31
C LYS A 45 -2.88 -23.46 -17.57
N GLU A 46 -2.88 -23.35 -16.25
CA GLU A 46 -4.09 -23.56 -15.43
C GLU A 46 -5.13 -22.45 -15.62
N THR A 47 -4.68 -21.19 -15.74
CA THR A 47 -5.57 -20.06 -15.99
C THR A 47 -6.11 -20.08 -17.42
N GLN A 48 -5.31 -20.46 -18.40
CA GLN A 48 -5.79 -20.71 -19.77
C GLN A 48 -6.87 -21.78 -19.80
N GLN A 49 -6.62 -22.97 -19.22
CA GLN A 49 -7.61 -24.06 -19.21
C GLN A 49 -8.93 -23.67 -18.54
N LYS A 50 -8.90 -22.77 -17.55
CA LYS A 50 -10.07 -22.37 -16.78
C LYS A 50 -10.84 -21.19 -17.38
N TYR A 51 -10.15 -20.17 -17.91
CA TYR A 51 -10.76 -18.88 -18.27
C TYR A 51 -10.76 -18.58 -19.79
N GLN A 52 -10.04 -19.34 -20.62
CA GLN A 52 -9.90 -19.05 -22.05
C GLN A 52 -11.25 -19.07 -22.80
N ASP A 53 -12.20 -19.90 -22.36
CA ASP A 53 -13.54 -19.99 -22.95
C ASP A 53 -14.45 -18.79 -22.61
N VAL A 54 -14.02 -17.90 -21.71
CA VAL A 54 -14.80 -16.75 -21.20
C VAL A 54 -14.09 -15.42 -21.47
N ILE A 55 -12.77 -15.43 -21.63
CA ILE A 55 -11.95 -14.24 -21.93
C ILE A 55 -11.37 -14.36 -23.36
N PRO A 56 -12.19 -14.11 -24.40
CA PRO A 56 -11.71 -14.14 -25.78
C PRO A 56 -11.00 -12.83 -26.18
N ASP A 57 -10.18 -12.90 -27.22
CA ASP A 57 -9.57 -11.75 -27.90
C ASP A 57 -10.44 -11.27 -29.09
N PHE A 58 -9.90 -10.43 -29.99
CA PHE A 58 -10.65 -9.92 -31.15
C PHE A 58 -11.18 -11.00 -32.11
N SER A 59 -10.72 -12.25 -32.00
CA SER A 59 -11.35 -13.36 -32.73
C SER A 59 -12.84 -13.53 -32.37
N TYR A 60 -13.26 -13.09 -31.18
CA TYR A 60 -14.65 -13.07 -30.71
C TYR A 60 -15.61 -12.45 -31.72
N PHE A 61 -15.26 -11.31 -32.32
CA PHE A 61 -16.15 -10.56 -33.22
C PHE A 61 -16.54 -11.35 -34.49
N LYS A 62 -15.79 -12.42 -34.83
CA LYS A 62 -16.12 -13.31 -35.96
C LYS A 62 -17.09 -14.44 -35.57
N VAL A 63 -17.19 -14.78 -34.29
CA VAL A 63 -17.92 -15.95 -33.76
C VAL A 63 -18.81 -15.63 -32.56
N SER A 64 -19.17 -14.36 -32.36
CA SER A 64 -19.87 -13.85 -31.18
C SER A 64 -21.13 -14.66 -30.84
N ASP A 65 -22.00 -14.91 -31.83
CA ASP A 65 -23.26 -15.65 -31.64
C ASP A 65 -23.05 -17.09 -31.15
N ASN A 66 -22.00 -17.76 -31.65
CA ASN A 66 -21.69 -19.13 -31.24
C ASN A 66 -21.02 -19.16 -29.85
N HIS A 67 -20.22 -18.14 -29.55
CA HIS A 67 -19.53 -18.02 -28.27
C HIS A 67 -20.52 -17.78 -27.12
N GLU A 68 -21.45 -16.83 -27.26
CA GLU A 68 -22.46 -16.57 -26.23
C GLU A 68 -23.40 -17.76 -26.02
N LYS A 69 -23.77 -18.49 -27.09
CA LYS A 69 -24.53 -19.74 -26.98
C LYS A 69 -23.78 -20.81 -26.19
N LYS A 70 -22.46 -20.92 -26.35
CA LYS A 70 -21.62 -21.88 -25.61
C LYS A 70 -21.59 -21.57 -24.11
N ILE A 71 -21.51 -20.28 -23.74
CA ILE A 71 -21.55 -19.84 -22.33
C ILE A 71 -22.94 -20.08 -21.75
N ALA A 72 -24.00 -19.65 -22.44
CA ALA A 72 -25.38 -19.83 -21.97
C ALA A 72 -25.79 -21.32 -21.84
N ALA A 73 -25.21 -22.22 -22.63
CA ALA A 73 -25.48 -23.65 -22.54
C ALA A 73 -24.78 -24.35 -21.36
N ASN A 74 -23.79 -23.72 -20.72
CA ASN A 74 -22.99 -24.32 -19.66
C ASN A 74 -23.01 -23.46 -18.39
N SER A 75 -23.78 -23.92 -17.39
CA SER A 75 -23.91 -23.24 -16.07
C SER A 75 -22.57 -22.90 -15.41
N LYS A 76 -21.54 -23.75 -15.55
CA LYS A 76 -20.22 -23.48 -14.97
C LYS A 76 -19.49 -22.32 -15.66
N LEU A 77 -19.68 -22.15 -16.97
CA LEU A 77 -19.09 -21.03 -17.71
C LEU A 77 -19.86 -19.75 -17.46
N GLN A 78 -21.19 -19.84 -17.34
CA GLN A 78 -22.04 -18.71 -16.99
C GLN A 78 -21.69 -18.17 -15.59
N ASP A 79 -21.61 -19.03 -14.58
CA ASP A 79 -21.18 -18.63 -13.22
C ASP A 79 -19.81 -17.93 -13.24
N LEU A 80 -18.89 -18.42 -14.08
CA LEU A 80 -17.53 -17.89 -14.19
C LEU A 80 -17.46 -16.56 -14.95
N ASP A 81 -18.34 -16.34 -15.94
CA ASP A 81 -18.51 -15.07 -16.66
C ASP A 81 -19.15 -14.01 -15.75
N ASP A 82 -20.18 -14.38 -14.99
CA ASP A 82 -20.83 -13.51 -14.00
C ASP A 82 -19.84 -13.12 -12.87
N ASP A 83 -19.05 -14.07 -12.35
CA ASP A 83 -18.00 -13.80 -11.36
C ASP A 83 -16.96 -12.78 -11.89
N LEU A 84 -16.51 -12.93 -13.15
CA LEU A 84 -15.56 -12.00 -13.77
C LEU A 84 -16.17 -10.62 -13.99
N LYS A 85 -17.45 -10.57 -14.36
CA LYS A 85 -18.18 -9.31 -14.55
C LYS A 85 -18.33 -8.57 -13.23
N GLU A 86 -18.84 -9.22 -12.18
CA GLU A 86 -19.00 -8.59 -10.86
C GLU A 86 -17.66 -8.08 -10.30
N GLN A 87 -16.57 -8.83 -10.51
CA GLN A 87 -15.28 -8.48 -9.95
C GLN A 87 -14.54 -7.36 -10.72
N TYR A 88 -14.65 -7.32 -12.06
CA TYR A 88 -13.75 -6.49 -12.88
C TYR A 88 -14.46 -5.43 -13.75
N LEU A 89 -15.79 -5.36 -13.77
CA LEU A 89 -16.52 -4.44 -14.68
C LEU A 89 -16.08 -2.97 -14.52
N GLU A 90 -15.97 -2.45 -13.30
CA GLU A 90 -15.54 -1.05 -13.07
C GLU A 90 -14.14 -0.79 -13.62
N LEU A 91 -13.22 -1.74 -13.42
CA LEU A 91 -11.85 -1.64 -13.91
C LEU A 91 -11.79 -1.74 -15.44
N ILE A 92 -12.57 -2.64 -16.03
CA ILE A 92 -12.69 -2.79 -17.50
C ILE A 92 -13.23 -1.50 -18.13
N ASN A 93 -14.25 -0.88 -17.54
CA ASN A 93 -14.77 0.42 -17.98
C ASN A 93 -13.68 1.50 -17.93
N ARG A 94 -12.84 1.50 -16.89
CA ARG A 94 -11.72 2.44 -16.78
C ARG A 94 -10.65 2.22 -17.85
N TYR A 95 -10.33 0.97 -18.21
CA TYR A 95 -9.45 0.68 -19.35
C TYR A 95 -10.04 1.16 -20.67
N PHE A 96 -11.34 0.94 -20.91
CA PHE A 96 -12.00 1.42 -22.12
C PHE A 96 -11.96 2.95 -22.21
N LEU A 97 -12.25 3.67 -21.12
CA LEU A 97 -12.15 5.14 -21.09
C LEU A 97 -10.73 5.63 -21.41
N LEU A 98 -9.69 4.98 -20.88
CA LEU A 98 -8.31 5.29 -21.25
C LEU A 98 -8.09 5.14 -22.77
N PHE A 99 -8.55 4.02 -23.32
CA PHE A 99 -8.40 3.69 -24.73
C PHE A 99 -9.15 4.66 -25.65
N GLU A 100 -10.36 5.04 -25.25
CA GLU A 100 -11.17 6.06 -25.92
C GLU A 100 -10.48 7.43 -25.86
N ASN A 101 -9.94 7.84 -24.71
CA ASN A 101 -9.23 9.12 -24.58
C ASN A 101 -7.98 9.21 -25.48
N ILE A 102 -7.23 8.10 -25.67
CA ILE A 102 -6.10 8.07 -26.62
C ILE A 102 -6.58 8.34 -28.05
N TYR A 103 -7.70 7.74 -28.45
CA TYR A 103 -8.29 7.96 -29.77
C TYR A 103 -8.85 9.39 -29.90
N GLN A 104 -9.57 9.87 -28.90
CA GLN A 104 -10.16 11.22 -28.90
C GLN A 104 -9.08 12.30 -28.98
N TYR A 105 -7.93 12.11 -28.31
CA TYR A 105 -6.80 13.04 -28.37
C TYR A 105 -6.34 13.31 -29.81
N VAL A 106 -6.19 12.26 -30.64
CA VAL A 106 -5.74 12.44 -32.03
C VAL A 106 -6.84 13.01 -32.93
N VAL A 107 -8.10 12.69 -32.66
CA VAL A 107 -9.26 13.31 -33.34
C VAL A 107 -9.31 14.81 -33.05
N ASP A 108 -9.15 15.21 -31.79
CA ASP A 108 -9.12 16.61 -31.37
C ASP A 108 -7.90 17.34 -31.94
N LEU A 109 -6.74 16.69 -32.00
CA LEU A 109 -5.53 17.26 -32.61
C LEU A 109 -5.72 17.52 -34.11
N ASN A 110 -6.28 16.55 -34.84
CA ASN A 110 -6.58 16.73 -36.26
C ASN A 110 -7.61 17.85 -36.47
N THR A 111 -8.67 17.87 -35.66
CA THR A 111 -9.69 18.93 -35.70
C THR A 111 -9.07 20.30 -35.44
N PHE A 112 -8.17 20.42 -34.47
CA PHE A 112 -7.46 21.66 -34.19
C PHE A 112 -6.54 22.10 -35.34
N VAL A 113 -5.84 21.16 -35.97
CA VAL A 113 -5.00 21.43 -37.14
C VAL A 113 -5.84 21.87 -38.34
N ASP A 114 -7.00 21.27 -38.56
CA ASP A 114 -7.93 21.65 -39.62
C ASP A 114 -8.51 23.06 -39.36
N GLN A 115 -8.91 23.37 -38.13
CA GLN A 115 -9.32 24.72 -37.73
C GLN A 115 -8.24 25.79 -37.97
N LEU A 116 -6.96 25.44 -37.78
CA LEU A 116 -5.84 26.34 -38.09
C LEU A 116 -5.62 26.53 -39.59
N ASN A 117 -5.92 25.52 -40.41
CA ASN A 117 -5.83 25.63 -41.87
C ASN A 117 -7.03 26.38 -42.46
N ASP A 118 -8.21 26.24 -41.85
CA ASP A 118 -9.45 26.92 -42.23
C ASP A 118 -9.55 28.36 -41.69
N GLU A 119 -8.47 28.86 -41.08
CA GLU A 119 -8.35 30.22 -40.50
C GLU A 119 -9.46 30.57 -39.50
N VAL A 120 -9.95 29.58 -38.74
CA VAL A 120 -11.01 29.74 -37.73
C VAL A 120 -10.57 30.72 -36.62
N PHE A 121 -9.27 30.75 -36.31
CA PHE A 121 -8.70 31.65 -35.32
C PHE A 121 -8.18 32.94 -35.97
N ILE A 122 -8.71 34.08 -35.52
CA ILE A 122 -8.33 35.40 -36.05
C ILE A 122 -6.82 35.63 -35.89
N GLN A 123 -6.11 35.87 -37.00
CA GLN A 123 -4.68 36.14 -37.06
C GLN A 123 -3.76 35.00 -36.53
N GLN A 124 -4.29 33.79 -36.36
CA GLN A 124 -3.50 32.64 -35.91
C GLN A 124 -3.55 31.51 -36.94
N ASN A 125 -2.38 31.12 -37.42
CA ASN A 125 -2.18 29.93 -38.24
C ASN A 125 -0.93 29.17 -37.74
N ILE A 126 -0.64 28.01 -38.32
CA ILE A 126 0.51 27.19 -37.90
C ILE A 126 1.83 28.00 -37.94
N GLU A 127 2.01 28.90 -38.91
CA GLU A 127 3.23 29.68 -39.07
C GLU A 127 3.37 30.83 -38.07
N THR A 128 2.27 31.48 -37.67
CA THR A 128 2.29 32.50 -36.62
C THR A 128 2.59 31.87 -35.27
N ILE A 129 1.98 30.71 -34.97
CA ILE A 129 2.20 29.99 -33.71
C ILE A 129 3.65 29.49 -33.61
N LEU A 130 4.24 28.98 -34.70
CA LEU A 130 5.64 28.54 -34.74
C LEU A 130 6.69 29.66 -34.64
N LYS A 131 6.28 30.94 -34.71
CA LYS A 131 7.15 32.10 -34.43
C LYS A 131 7.16 32.46 -32.94
N ASP A 132 6.12 32.09 -32.21
CA ASP A 132 6.03 32.30 -30.78
C ASP A 132 6.81 31.20 -30.02
N VAL A 133 7.42 31.57 -28.87
CA VAL A 133 8.26 30.65 -28.09
C VAL A 133 7.43 29.59 -27.37
N GLU A 134 6.27 29.95 -26.83
CA GLU A 134 5.38 29.02 -26.12
C GLU A 134 4.56 28.22 -27.14
N GLY A 135 4.07 28.88 -28.19
CA GLY A 135 3.34 28.25 -29.29
C GLY A 135 4.12 27.15 -29.99
N LYS A 136 5.41 27.37 -30.31
CA LYS A 136 6.24 26.34 -30.93
C LYS A 136 6.50 25.15 -30.00
N GLN A 137 6.63 25.36 -28.68
CA GLN A 137 6.78 24.26 -27.72
C GLN A 137 5.53 23.40 -27.72
N LEU A 138 4.35 24.00 -27.55
CA LEU A 138 3.09 23.28 -27.47
C LEU A 138 2.76 22.49 -28.75
N LEU A 139 3.02 23.06 -29.94
CA LEU A 139 2.82 22.32 -31.20
C LEU A 139 3.76 21.13 -31.37
N CYS A 140 4.97 21.20 -30.82
CA CYS A 140 5.89 20.08 -30.85
C CYS A 140 5.49 19.02 -29.81
N GLU A 141 5.12 19.45 -28.61
CA GLU A 141 4.64 18.59 -27.52
C GLU A 141 3.37 17.83 -27.92
N SER A 142 2.45 18.44 -28.68
CA SER A 142 1.16 17.81 -29.04
C SER A 142 1.31 16.55 -29.89
N ILE A 143 2.17 16.56 -30.92
CA ILE A 143 2.48 15.38 -31.75
C ILE A 143 3.26 14.34 -30.94
N TYR A 144 4.25 14.82 -30.17
CA TYR A 144 5.10 13.96 -29.37
C TYR A 144 4.33 13.18 -28.31
N LEU A 145 3.41 13.83 -27.59
CA LEU A 145 2.61 13.20 -26.55
C LEU A 145 1.75 12.08 -27.15
N TYR A 146 1.15 12.26 -28.34
CA TYR A 146 0.43 11.18 -29.01
C TYR A 146 1.34 9.99 -29.31
N GLY A 147 2.50 10.23 -29.92
CA GLY A 147 3.46 9.14 -30.19
C GLY A 147 3.98 8.47 -28.92
N ALA A 148 4.17 9.23 -27.84
CA ALA A 148 4.54 8.71 -26.52
C ALA A 148 3.42 7.85 -25.93
N MET A 149 2.15 8.27 -25.99
CA MET A 149 1.00 7.48 -25.55
C MET A 149 0.96 6.12 -26.25
N LEU A 150 1.14 6.08 -27.58
CA LEU A 150 1.12 4.84 -28.34
C LEU A 150 2.25 3.90 -27.87
N LEU A 151 3.49 4.39 -27.80
CA LEU A 151 4.64 3.59 -27.37
C LEU A 151 4.51 3.08 -25.93
N ILE A 152 4.06 3.93 -25.01
CA ILE A 152 3.93 3.60 -23.58
C ILE A 152 2.74 2.65 -23.36
N CYS A 153 1.65 2.83 -24.10
CA CYS A 153 0.50 1.92 -24.07
C CYS A 153 0.92 0.50 -24.48
N ASP A 154 1.66 0.34 -25.57
CA ASP A 154 2.11 -0.97 -26.05
C ASP A 154 3.20 -1.60 -25.15
N LEU A 155 4.00 -0.76 -24.47
CA LEU A 155 4.98 -1.22 -23.48
C LEU A 155 4.31 -1.83 -22.23
N TYR A 156 3.32 -1.14 -21.67
CA TYR A 156 2.74 -1.51 -20.38
C TYR A 156 1.47 -2.36 -20.47
N ILE A 157 0.70 -2.24 -21.57
CA ILE A 157 -0.53 -3.00 -21.79
C ILE A 157 -0.36 -3.78 -23.11
N PRO A 158 0.11 -5.05 -23.03
CA PRO A 158 0.39 -5.84 -24.22
C PRO A 158 -0.84 -5.98 -25.14
N GLY A 159 -0.62 -6.01 -26.46
CA GLY A 159 -1.67 -6.14 -27.48
C GLY A 159 -2.75 -7.18 -27.16
N PRO A 160 -2.41 -8.46 -26.86
CA PRO A 160 -3.40 -9.48 -26.52
C PRO A 160 -4.26 -9.16 -25.30
N VAL A 161 -3.70 -8.42 -24.32
CA VAL A 161 -4.44 -7.98 -23.13
C VAL A 161 -5.39 -6.85 -23.48
N ARG A 162 -4.96 -5.88 -24.30
CA ARG A 162 -5.81 -4.78 -24.80
C ARG A 162 -7.03 -5.33 -25.53
N GLU A 163 -6.82 -6.31 -26.42
CA GLU A 163 -7.91 -6.94 -27.17
C GLU A 163 -8.93 -7.63 -26.25
N ARG A 164 -8.46 -8.42 -25.28
CA ARG A 164 -9.33 -9.12 -24.32
C ARG A 164 -10.13 -8.16 -23.43
N LEU A 165 -9.51 -7.07 -22.98
CA LEU A 165 -10.18 -6.05 -22.16
C LEU A 165 -11.27 -5.32 -22.96
N LEU A 166 -10.98 -4.96 -24.21
CA LEU A 166 -11.95 -4.33 -25.12
C LEU A 166 -13.13 -5.27 -25.44
N VAL A 167 -12.86 -6.57 -25.64
CA VAL A 167 -13.92 -7.55 -25.87
C VAL A 167 -14.74 -7.79 -24.61
N ALA A 168 -14.13 -7.87 -23.44
CA ALA A 168 -14.86 -7.98 -22.18
C ALA A 168 -15.74 -6.74 -21.92
N PHE A 169 -15.25 -5.54 -22.21
CA PHE A 169 -16.05 -4.32 -22.18
C PHE A 169 -17.26 -4.42 -23.11
N TYR A 170 -17.05 -4.84 -24.36
CA TYR A 170 -18.11 -5.02 -25.35
C TYR A 170 -19.15 -6.06 -24.92
N ARG A 171 -18.73 -7.18 -24.31
CA ARG A 171 -19.62 -8.25 -23.84
C ARG A 171 -20.45 -7.84 -22.62
N TYR A 172 -19.85 -7.14 -21.66
CA TYR A 172 -20.51 -6.80 -20.40
C TYR A 172 -21.36 -5.53 -20.46
N SER A 173 -21.06 -4.64 -21.40
CA SER A 173 -21.79 -3.38 -21.57
C SER A 173 -23.06 -3.59 -22.38
N THR A 174 -24.21 -3.28 -21.77
CA THR A 174 -25.54 -3.34 -22.41
C THR A 174 -25.81 -2.23 -23.42
N SER A 175 -24.88 -1.27 -23.56
CA SER A 175 -24.99 -0.14 -24.49
C SER A 175 -24.16 -0.39 -25.74
N GLN A 176 -24.72 -1.12 -26.72
CA GLN A 176 -24.13 -1.32 -28.06
C GLN A 176 -24.03 -0.02 -28.89
N SER A 177 -24.37 1.14 -28.30
CA SER A 177 -24.51 2.44 -28.96
C SER A 177 -23.47 3.46 -28.48
N GLN A 178 -22.20 3.05 -28.36
CA GLN A 178 -21.07 3.99 -28.29
C GLN A 178 -20.42 4.05 -29.68
N SER A 179 -20.42 5.22 -30.32
CA SER A 179 -20.06 5.40 -31.72
C SER A 179 -18.59 5.09 -32.06
N ASN A 180 -17.70 5.01 -31.06
CA ASN A 180 -16.26 5.02 -31.27
C ASN A 180 -15.57 3.67 -31.02
N VAL A 181 -16.30 2.63 -30.57
CA VAL A 181 -15.71 1.34 -30.17
C VAL A 181 -14.90 0.70 -31.30
N ASP A 182 -15.41 0.72 -32.53
CA ASP A 182 -14.74 0.15 -33.69
C ASP A 182 -13.40 0.84 -34.01
N ASP A 183 -13.35 2.16 -33.90
CA ASP A 183 -12.15 2.94 -34.20
C ASP A 183 -11.11 2.82 -33.06
N VAL A 184 -11.56 2.74 -31.82
CA VAL A 184 -10.71 2.38 -30.67
C VAL A 184 -10.11 0.98 -30.84
N CYS A 185 -10.92 -0.01 -31.25
CA CYS A 185 -10.45 -1.35 -31.56
C CYS A 185 -9.45 -1.38 -32.73
N LYS A 186 -9.66 -0.57 -33.78
CA LYS A 186 -8.68 -0.44 -34.88
C LYS A 186 -7.36 0.13 -34.38
N LEU A 187 -7.40 1.21 -33.59
CA LEU A 187 -6.20 1.84 -33.05
C LEU A 187 -5.43 0.88 -32.14
N LEU A 188 -6.10 0.16 -31.25
CA LEU A 188 -5.46 -0.63 -30.18
C LEU A 188 -5.32 -2.13 -30.45
N ARG A 189 -5.60 -2.57 -31.68
CA ARG A 189 -5.33 -3.94 -32.13
C ARG A 189 -3.90 -4.38 -31.81
N ASP A 190 -3.70 -5.67 -31.57
CA ASP A 190 -2.37 -6.22 -31.36
C ASP A 190 -1.42 -5.80 -32.48
N THR A 191 -0.26 -5.29 -32.09
CA THR A 191 0.83 -4.88 -32.99
C THR A 191 1.77 -6.05 -33.27
N GLY A 192 1.67 -7.14 -32.51
CA GLY A 192 2.65 -8.25 -32.51
C GLY A 192 3.96 -7.89 -31.82
N TYR A 193 4.04 -6.70 -31.20
CA TYR A 193 5.12 -6.30 -30.31
C TYR A 193 4.98 -7.03 -28.97
N ASP A 194 6.07 -7.65 -28.52
CA ASP A 194 6.12 -8.35 -27.25
C ASP A 194 7.44 -8.05 -26.54
N GLN A 195 7.36 -7.20 -25.51
CA GLN A 195 8.49 -6.84 -24.67
C GLN A 195 9.02 -8.03 -23.85
N GLN A 196 8.14 -8.90 -23.35
CA GLN A 196 8.52 -10.00 -22.45
C GLN A 196 9.27 -11.11 -23.19
N HIS A 197 8.79 -11.46 -24.38
CA HIS A 197 9.40 -12.50 -25.23
C HIS A 197 10.38 -11.93 -26.25
N GLY A 198 10.53 -10.61 -26.30
CA GLY A 198 11.51 -9.95 -27.14
C GLY A 198 11.22 -10.04 -28.63
N LYS A 199 9.95 -9.90 -29.00
CA LYS A 199 9.51 -9.96 -30.40
C LYS A 199 9.15 -8.56 -30.87
N ARG A 200 9.79 -8.11 -31.95
CA ARG A 200 9.47 -6.84 -32.61
C ARG A 200 9.24 -7.06 -34.10
N PRO A 201 8.04 -6.71 -34.63
CA PRO A 201 7.78 -6.72 -36.06
C PRO A 201 8.70 -5.77 -36.84
N SER A 202 8.91 -6.02 -38.14
CA SER A 202 9.77 -5.19 -39.01
C SER A 202 9.29 -3.76 -39.14
N ASP A 203 7.97 -3.57 -39.22
CA ASP A 203 7.31 -2.31 -39.52
C ASP A 203 6.86 -1.55 -38.26
N TYR A 204 7.18 -2.08 -37.08
CA TYR A 204 6.92 -1.41 -35.80
C TYR A 204 8.00 -0.34 -35.50
N PRO A 205 7.64 0.85 -35.00
CA PRO A 205 6.29 1.32 -34.63
C PRO A 205 5.53 2.06 -35.74
N VAL A 206 6.08 2.13 -36.96
CA VAL A 206 5.51 2.93 -38.07
C VAL A 206 4.10 2.49 -38.44
N GLU A 207 3.85 1.18 -38.56
CA GLU A 207 2.50 0.67 -38.84
C GLU A 207 1.50 1.11 -37.77
N TYR A 208 1.89 1.03 -36.49
CA TYR A 208 1.03 1.44 -35.39
C TYR A 208 0.73 2.95 -35.42
N PHE A 209 1.75 3.77 -35.68
CA PHE A 209 1.60 5.23 -35.81
C PHE A 209 0.77 5.63 -37.03
N SER A 210 0.69 4.78 -38.06
CA SER A 210 -0.06 5.04 -39.29
C SER A 210 -1.57 4.73 -39.19
N ARG A 211 -2.03 4.08 -38.10
CA ARG A 211 -3.42 3.65 -37.94
C ARG A 211 -4.42 4.81 -37.91
N VAL A 212 -3.99 5.97 -37.41
CA VAL A 212 -4.73 7.24 -37.51
C VAL A 212 -3.80 8.29 -38.09
N SER A 213 -4.09 8.77 -39.29
CA SER A 213 -3.26 9.74 -39.99
C SER A 213 -3.38 11.14 -39.39
N ILE A 214 -2.25 11.85 -39.33
CA ILE A 214 -2.17 13.28 -39.03
C ILE A 214 -1.74 14.01 -40.30
N ASN A 215 -2.15 15.27 -40.46
CA ASN A 215 -1.80 16.09 -41.61
C ASN A 215 -0.26 16.12 -41.84
N ALA A 216 0.19 15.67 -43.02
CA ALA A 216 1.61 15.54 -43.35
C ALA A 216 2.35 16.90 -43.36
N SER A 217 1.69 17.97 -43.80
CA SER A 217 2.29 19.31 -43.82
C SER A 217 2.57 19.81 -42.39
N PHE A 218 1.66 19.53 -41.46
CA PHE A 218 1.84 19.87 -40.05
C PHE A 218 3.03 19.10 -39.44
N ILE A 219 3.13 17.79 -39.68
CA ILE A 219 4.27 16.96 -39.24
C ILE A 219 5.59 17.50 -39.78
N GLU A 220 5.67 17.84 -41.07
CA GLU A 220 6.88 18.37 -41.68
C GLU A 220 7.31 19.71 -41.07
N LYS A 221 6.37 20.62 -40.82
CA LYS A 221 6.63 21.91 -40.17
C LYS A 221 7.18 21.73 -38.75
N VAL A 222 6.59 20.83 -37.96
CA VAL A 222 7.04 20.51 -36.59
C VAL A 222 8.44 19.87 -36.60
N ILE A 223 8.67 18.83 -37.42
CA ILE A 223 9.99 18.22 -37.56
C ILE A 223 11.04 19.23 -38.05
N GLY A 224 10.66 20.12 -38.97
CA GLY A 224 11.52 21.20 -39.47
C GLY A 224 11.99 22.14 -38.36
N LYS A 225 11.07 22.53 -37.46
CA LYS A 225 11.37 23.38 -36.30
C LYS A 225 12.21 22.68 -35.26
N LEU A 226 11.89 21.43 -34.94
CA LEU A 226 12.69 20.61 -34.03
C LEU A 226 14.09 20.32 -34.53
N ARG A 227 14.28 20.26 -35.84
CA ARG A 227 15.61 20.09 -36.42
C ARG A 227 16.42 21.38 -36.38
N SER A 228 15.81 22.53 -36.70
CA SER A 228 16.53 23.79 -36.95
C SER A 228 16.82 24.59 -35.68
N GLU A 229 15.86 24.75 -34.78
CA GLU A 229 15.96 25.65 -33.63
C GLU A 229 16.25 24.92 -32.31
N ASP A 230 16.57 25.70 -31.27
CA ASP A 230 16.50 25.27 -29.87
C ASP A 230 15.14 25.73 -29.34
N VAL A 231 14.23 24.77 -29.16
CA VAL A 231 12.82 25.07 -28.84
C VAL A 231 12.66 25.54 -27.39
N TYR A 232 13.58 25.13 -26.51
CA TYR A 232 13.56 25.42 -25.08
C TYR A 232 14.64 26.43 -24.65
N ASN A 233 15.43 26.96 -25.59
CA ASN A 233 16.53 27.91 -25.35
C ASN A 233 17.56 27.42 -24.30
N GLN A 234 17.82 26.12 -24.22
CA GLN A 234 18.73 25.54 -23.22
C GLN A 234 20.22 25.73 -23.58
N LEU A 235 20.57 25.99 -24.84
CA LEU A 235 21.96 26.17 -25.27
C LEU A 235 22.65 27.39 -24.64
N SER A 236 21.90 28.39 -24.17
CA SER A 236 22.47 29.54 -23.45
C SER A 236 23.04 29.14 -22.08
N VAL A 237 22.49 28.10 -21.45
CA VAL A 237 22.92 27.58 -20.15
C VAL A 237 24.16 26.69 -20.29
N TYR A 238 24.21 25.87 -21.35
CA TYR A 238 25.30 24.94 -21.62
C TYR A 238 26.38 25.57 -22.53
N ALA A 239 27.28 26.34 -21.93
CA ALA A 239 28.30 27.09 -22.66
C ALA A 239 29.35 26.22 -23.38
N ALA A 240 29.59 24.98 -22.93
CA ALA A 240 30.62 24.12 -23.52
C ALA A 240 30.08 23.34 -24.74
N PRO A 241 30.80 23.30 -25.89
CA PRO A 241 30.34 22.59 -27.09
C PRO A 241 30.01 21.10 -26.87
N GLU A 242 30.75 20.44 -25.98
CA GLU A 242 30.57 19.03 -25.64
C GLU A 242 29.24 18.75 -24.92
N GLN A 243 28.68 19.77 -24.24
CA GLN A 243 27.43 19.67 -23.47
C GLN A 243 26.18 19.88 -24.33
N ARG A 244 26.34 20.25 -25.60
CA ARG A 244 25.23 20.49 -26.54
C ARG A 244 24.23 19.34 -26.62
N CYS A 245 24.72 18.09 -26.58
CA CYS A 245 23.87 16.91 -26.62
C CYS A 245 23.03 16.72 -25.34
N GLY A 246 23.50 17.24 -24.20
CA GLY A 246 22.74 17.29 -22.96
C GLY A 246 21.66 18.36 -23.01
N ALA A 247 22.03 19.56 -23.47
CA ALA A 247 21.10 20.70 -23.64
C ALA A 247 19.93 20.39 -24.58
N LEU A 248 20.16 19.60 -25.63
CA LEU A 248 19.11 19.25 -26.60
C LEU A 248 18.47 17.89 -26.32
N ALA A 249 18.73 17.27 -25.16
CA ALA A 249 18.34 15.87 -24.92
C ALA A 249 16.82 15.66 -24.88
N ALA A 250 16.05 16.56 -24.26
CA ALA A 250 14.59 16.48 -24.24
C ALA A 250 14.02 16.64 -25.67
N GLN A 251 14.51 17.63 -26.40
CA GLN A 251 14.16 17.87 -27.80
C GLN A 251 14.55 16.69 -28.71
N ALA A 252 15.67 16.02 -28.45
CA ALA A 252 16.11 14.83 -29.17
C ALA A 252 15.13 13.66 -28.99
N GLY A 253 14.63 13.44 -27.77
CA GLY A 253 13.57 12.46 -27.49
C GLY A 253 12.28 12.78 -28.23
N MET A 254 11.88 14.04 -28.22
CA MET A 254 10.71 14.52 -28.94
C MET A 254 10.83 14.29 -30.45
N LEU A 255 11.97 14.64 -31.03
CA LEU A 255 12.28 14.45 -32.44
C LEU A 255 12.33 12.96 -32.81
N PHE A 256 12.92 12.11 -31.95
CA PHE A 256 12.97 10.67 -32.15
C PHE A 256 11.56 10.06 -32.32
N VAL A 257 10.62 10.44 -31.45
CA VAL A 257 9.22 9.97 -31.53
C VAL A 257 8.54 10.55 -32.79
N CYS A 258 8.68 11.84 -33.04
CA CYS A 258 8.03 12.51 -34.17
C CYS A 258 8.46 11.95 -35.54
N LEU A 259 9.70 11.46 -35.67
CA LEU A 259 10.20 10.88 -36.92
C LEU A 259 9.44 9.62 -37.36
N PHE A 260 8.78 8.90 -36.45
CA PHE A 260 7.96 7.73 -36.82
C PHE A 260 6.68 8.11 -37.59
N PHE A 261 6.20 9.35 -37.45
CA PHE A 261 5.11 9.89 -38.30
C PHE A 261 5.59 10.28 -39.71
N SER A 262 6.91 10.31 -39.95
CA SER A 262 7.54 10.65 -41.24
C SER A 262 8.53 9.56 -41.69
N PRO A 263 8.04 8.34 -42.00
CA PRO A 263 8.91 7.19 -42.29
C PRO A 263 9.79 7.38 -43.54
N GLN A 264 9.36 8.22 -44.49
CA GLN A 264 10.18 8.59 -45.65
C GLN A 264 11.53 9.19 -45.21
N THR A 265 11.52 10.11 -44.25
CA THR A 265 12.76 10.73 -43.74
C THR A 265 13.71 9.67 -43.14
N LEU A 266 13.20 8.65 -42.45
CA LEU A 266 14.03 7.59 -41.88
C LEU A 266 14.62 6.63 -42.93
N HIS A 267 13.92 6.39 -44.05
CA HIS A 267 14.36 5.47 -45.10
C HIS A 267 15.18 6.12 -46.22
N THR A 268 14.77 7.28 -46.72
CA THR A 268 15.27 7.89 -47.98
C THR A 268 16.13 9.13 -47.78
N ASP A 269 15.83 9.99 -46.79
CA ASP A 269 16.45 11.32 -46.66
C ASP A 269 17.82 11.29 -45.95
N THR A 270 18.84 10.76 -46.64
CA THR A 270 20.19 10.59 -46.08
C THR A 270 20.83 11.87 -45.56
N ALA A 271 20.68 13.01 -46.25
CA ALA A 271 21.25 14.28 -45.83
C ALA A 271 20.57 14.84 -44.56
N LYS A 272 19.23 14.80 -44.52
CA LYS A 272 18.43 15.24 -43.37
C LYS A 272 18.70 14.38 -42.13
N MET A 273 18.81 13.06 -42.30
CA MET A 273 19.14 12.16 -41.19
C MET A 273 20.57 12.34 -40.67
N ARG A 274 21.53 12.65 -41.56
CA ARG A 274 22.90 12.96 -41.13
C ARG A 274 22.95 14.21 -40.25
N GLU A 275 22.29 15.29 -40.67
CA GLU A 275 22.17 16.53 -39.89
C GLU A 275 21.55 16.27 -38.50
N ILE A 276 20.45 15.50 -38.46
CA ILE A 276 19.77 15.14 -37.21
C ILE A 276 20.71 14.35 -36.29
N VAL A 277 21.39 13.34 -36.81
CA VAL A 277 22.30 12.49 -36.02
C VAL A 277 23.49 13.28 -35.49
N ASP A 278 24.12 14.10 -36.33
CA ASP A 278 25.29 14.88 -35.92
C ASP A 278 24.93 15.94 -34.86
N LYS A 279 23.71 16.51 -34.92
CA LYS A 279 23.23 17.52 -33.96
C LYS A 279 22.76 16.91 -32.64
N PHE A 280 21.95 15.84 -32.68
CA PHE A 280 21.24 15.32 -31.51
C PHE A 280 21.81 14.02 -30.96
N PHE A 281 22.37 13.17 -31.82
CA PHE A 281 22.87 11.83 -31.46
C PHE A 281 24.38 11.63 -31.72
N PRO A 282 25.28 12.61 -31.42
CA PRO A 282 26.72 12.43 -31.64
C PRO A 282 27.35 11.43 -30.66
N SER A 283 26.79 11.34 -29.45
CA SER A 283 27.27 10.45 -28.38
C SER A 283 26.18 9.98 -27.42
N ASN A 284 24.92 10.32 -27.67
CA ASN A 284 23.79 10.02 -26.80
C ASN A 284 22.76 9.23 -27.59
N TRP A 285 22.80 7.89 -27.56
CA TRP A 285 21.88 7.03 -28.35
C TRP A 285 20.91 6.23 -27.47
N ILE A 286 20.97 6.41 -26.15
CA ILE A 286 19.93 5.95 -25.23
C ILE A 286 19.13 7.17 -24.79
N VAL A 287 17.85 7.18 -25.16
CA VAL A 287 17.00 8.36 -25.07
C VAL A 287 15.83 8.06 -24.15
N SER A 288 15.50 9.03 -23.27
CA SER A 288 14.27 8.96 -22.48
C SER A 288 13.11 9.48 -23.33
N VAL A 289 12.14 8.60 -23.62
CA VAL A 289 10.95 8.96 -24.39
C VAL A 289 10.00 9.77 -23.52
N TYR A 290 9.73 9.34 -22.29
CA TYR A 290 8.89 10.05 -21.33
C TYR A 290 9.27 9.60 -19.92
N MET A 291 9.49 10.52 -18.96
CA MET A 291 9.76 10.25 -17.54
C MET A 291 10.61 8.99 -17.28
N GLY A 292 11.82 8.94 -17.84
CA GLY A 292 12.80 7.87 -17.58
C GLY A 292 12.54 6.55 -18.31
N ILE A 293 11.50 6.46 -19.13
CA ILE A 293 11.29 5.31 -20.03
C ILE A 293 12.29 5.40 -21.18
N THR A 294 13.29 4.51 -21.18
CA THR A 294 14.45 4.57 -22.09
C THR A 294 14.29 3.68 -23.32
N ILE A 295 14.76 4.20 -24.47
CA ILE A 295 14.87 3.49 -25.76
C ILE A 295 16.29 3.58 -26.29
N ASN A 296 16.76 2.49 -26.88
CA ASN A 296 17.99 2.46 -27.66
C ASN A 296 17.72 2.78 -29.14
N VAL A 297 18.23 3.92 -29.59
CA VAL A 297 18.02 4.43 -30.95
C VAL A 297 18.66 3.50 -31.98
N ILE A 298 19.78 2.85 -31.66
CA ILE A 298 20.49 1.94 -32.58
C ILE A 298 19.59 0.78 -33.00
N ASP A 299 18.81 0.26 -32.05
CA ASP A 299 17.93 -0.89 -32.27
C ASP A 299 16.68 -0.47 -33.03
N TYR A 300 16.08 0.65 -32.62
CA TYR A 300 14.86 1.17 -33.25
C TYR A 300 15.07 1.72 -34.65
N TRP A 301 16.30 2.14 -34.99
CA TRP A 301 16.63 2.59 -36.34
C TRP A 301 17.25 1.52 -37.23
N GLU A 302 17.35 0.26 -36.78
CA GLU A 302 18.03 -0.81 -37.52
C GLU A 302 17.42 -1.11 -38.90
N ASN A 303 16.09 -1.02 -39.04
CA ASN A 303 15.37 -1.28 -40.27
C ASN A 303 15.33 -0.08 -41.23
N PHE A 304 15.80 1.09 -40.78
CA PHE A 304 15.72 2.35 -41.51
C PHE A 304 17.07 2.70 -42.15
N LYS A 305 17.15 2.60 -43.49
CA LYS A 305 18.43 2.70 -44.23
C LYS A 305 19.17 4.03 -44.02
N ALA A 306 18.49 5.17 -44.18
CA ALA A 306 19.11 6.49 -44.01
C ALA A 306 19.52 6.75 -42.55
N ALA A 307 18.65 6.43 -41.60
CA ALA A 307 18.91 6.57 -40.17
C ALA A 307 20.08 5.69 -39.67
N LYS A 308 20.11 4.41 -40.07
CA LYS A 308 21.19 3.47 -39.76
C LYS A 308 22.53 3.93 -40.31
N SER A 309 22.55 4.41 -41.56
CA SER A 309 23.77 4.94 -42.18
C SER A 309 24.29 6.17 -41.44
N ALA A 310 23.40 7.10 -41.06
CA ALA A 310 23.78 8.29 -40.29
C ALA A 310 24.36 7.94 -38.92
N LEU A 311 23.70 7.09 -38.12
CA LEU A 311 24.19 6.63 -36.82
C LEU A 311 25.52 5.89 -36.88
N SER A 312 25.79 5.18 -37.98
CA SER A 312 27.04 4.43 -38.12
C SER A 312 28.29 5.32 -38.10
N ASN A 313 28.14 6.60 -38.46
CA ASN A 313 29.24 7.58 -38.46
C ASN A 313 29.59 8.06 -37.05
N THR A 314 28.58 8.27 -36.20
CA THR A 314 28.76 8.78 -34.83
C THR A 314 29.11 7.66 -33.84
N CYS A 315 28.40 6.52 -33.90
CA CYS A 315 28.61 5.36 -33.04
C CYS A 315 29.77 4.45 -33.52
N ASN A 316 30.91 5.03 -33.86
CA ASN A 316 32.13 4.28 -34.19
C ASN A 316 32.97 4.02 -32.93
N ASN A 317 33.70 2.89 -32.89
CA ASN A 317 34.43 2.47 -31.69
C ASN A 317 35.47 3.49 -31.21
N LYS A 318 36.06 4.28 -32.10
CA LYS A 318 37.08 5.29 -31.74
C LYS A 318 36.45 6.44 -30.96
N ASN A 319 35.35 7.00 -31.46
CA ASN A 319 34.61 8.08 -30.82
C ASN A 319 34.02 7.63 -29.48
N VAL A 320 33.48 6.41 -29.41
CA VAL A 320 32.98 5.83 -28.15
C VAL A 320 34.12 5.74 -27.13
N LYS A 321 35.28 5.17 -27.48
CA LYS A 321 36.40 5.06 -26.53
C LYS A 321 36.84 6.41 -25.94
N ASP A 322 37.02 7.41 -26.80
CA ASP A 322 37.50 8.74 -26.39
C ASP A 322 36.49 9.45 -25.45
N ILE A 323 35.21 9.48 -25.84
CA ILE A 323 34.17 10.18 -25.09
C ILE A 323 33.88 9.50 -23.74
N PHE A 324 33.77 8.17 -23.73
CA PHE A 324 33.43 7.42 -22.51
C PHE A 324 34.61 7.38 -21.53
N GLY A 325 35.85 7.28 -22.01
CA GLY A 325 37.05 7.36 -21.16
C GLY A 325 37.20 8.73 -20.48
N LYS A 326 36.95 9.82 -21.22
CA LYS A 326 36.98 11.19 -20.66
C LYS A 326 35.91 11.40 -19.59
N ARG A 327 34.70 10.88 -19.80
CA ARG A 327 33.58 11.05 -18.85
C ARG A 327 33.72 10.18 -17.61
N GLY A 328 34.19 8.93 -17.76
CA GLY A 328 34.50 8.06 -16.64
C GLY A 328 35.58 8.64 -15.72
N SER A 329 36.69 9.12 -16.30
CA SER A 329 37.78 9.74 -15.52
C SER A 329 37.42 11.06 -14.83
N ALA A 330 36.35 11.74 -15.27
CA ALA A 330 35.85 12.95 -14.62
C ALA A 330 35.11 12.67 -13.29
N VAL A 331 34.55 11.46 -13.09
CA VAL A 331 33.71 11.14 -11.92
C VAL A 331 34.45 11.36 -10.59
N PRO A 332 35.66 10.81 -10.35
CA PRO A 332 36.36 10.99 -9.08
C PRO A 332 36.77 12.44 -8.83
N MET A 333 37.15 13.16 -9.89
CA MET A 333 37.51 14.58 -9.83
C MET A 333 36.32 15.45 -9.44
N LEU A 334 35.16 15.24 -10.08
CA LEU A 334 33.94 15.97 -9.78
C LEU A 334 33.46 15.66 -8.36
N LEU A 335 33.50 14.38 -7.95
CA LEU A 335 33.12 13.97 -6.60
C LEU A 335 33.97 14.69 -5.54
N THR A 336 35.29 14.71 -5.73
CA THR A 336 36.22 15.38 -4.81
C THR A 336 35.91 16.88 -4.70
N LYS A 337 35.68 17.55 -5.83
CA LYS A 337 35.34 18.99 -5.84
C LYS A 337 33.99 19.27 -5.16
N THR A 338 32.98 18.46 -5.45
CA THR A 338 31.65 18.61 -4.84
C THR A 338 31.72 18.41 -3.32
N GLN A 339 32.45 17.40 -2.85
CA GLN A 339 32.65 17.15 -1.42
C GLN A 339 33.46 18.26 -0.72
N GLN A 340 34.45 18.85 -1.40
CA GLN A 340 35.20 19.99 -0.85
C GLN A 340 34.31 21.20 -0.61
N VAL A 341 33.39 21.49 -1.54
CA VAL A 341 32.43 22.59 -1.39
C VAL A 341 31.40 22.26 -0.30
N LEU A 342 30.98 21.00 -0.20
CA LEU A 342 30.00 20.57 0.82
C LEU A 342 30.56 20.45 2.24
N LYS A 343 31.88 20.55 2.43
CA LYS A 343 32.50 20.48 3.75
C LYS A 343 31.93 21.56 4.67
N GLU A 344 31.56 21.16 5.88
CA GLU A 344 30.94 22.04 6.88
C GLU A 344 31.73 23.34 7.05
N GLY A 345 31.01 24.47 7.08
CA GLY A 345 31.57 25.82 7.21
C GLY A 345 32.06 26.46 5.91
N THR A 346 32.08 25.75 4.77
CA THR A 346 32.55 26.31 3.49
C THR A 346 31.47 27.09 2.74
N LEU A 347 30.24 26.56 2.70
CA LEU A 347 29.09 27.19 2.03
C LEU A 347 28.47 28.28 2.91
N THR A 348 29.15 29.41 3.01
CA THR A 348 28.61 30.65 3.59
C THR A 348 28.00 31.55 2.53
N ASP A 349 27.16 32.49 2.94
CA ASP A 349 26.47 33.42 2.04
C ASP A 349 27.48 34.24 1.20
N ASP A 350 28.55 34.73 1.83
CA ASP A 350 29.64 35.44 1.16
C ASP A 350 30.38 34.57 0.13
N PHE A 351 30.64 33.30 0.48
CA PHE A 351 31.34 32.38 -0.42
C PHE A 351 30.52 32.11 -1.68
N VAL A 352 29.20 31.94 -1.53
CA VAL A 352 28.28 31.72 -2.65
C VAL A 352 28.22 32.96 -3.55
N LEU A 353 28.09 34.16 -2.98
CA LEU A 353 28.09 35.42 -3.75
C LEU A 353 29.38 35.60 -4.57
N ASP A 354 30.53 35.27 -4.00
CA ASP A 354 31.84 35.43 -4.67
C ASP A 354 32.13 34.32 -5.70
N ASN A 355 31.51 33.14 -5.59
CA ASN A 355 31.84 31.96 -6.42
C ASN A 355 30.66 31.34 -7.18
N ILE A 356 29.50 32.00 -7.27
CA ILE A 356 28.28 31.46 -7.88
C ILE A 356 28.50 30.84 -9.26
N ASN A 357 29.23 31.53 -10.15
CA ASN A 357 29.50 31.01 -11.51
C ASN A 357 30.34 29.73 -11.49
N LYS A 358 31.30 29.61 -10.56
CA LYS A 358 32.12 28.38 -10.44
C LYS A 358 31.29 27.22 -9.89
N ILE A 359 30.41 27.50 -8.93
CA ILE A 359 29.52 26.51 -8.31
C ILE A 359 28.51 26.01 -9.35
N LEU A 360 27.85 26.91 -10.08
CA LEU A 360 26.91 26.53 -11.16
C LEU A 360 27.62 25.71 -12.25
N ASN A 361 28.83 26.09 -12.66
CA ASN A 361 29.61 25.29 -13.61
C ASN A 361 29.97 23.90 -13.07
N LEU A 362 30.24 23.75 -11.78
CA LEU A 362 30.44 22.44 -11.15
C LEU A 362 29.17 21.59 -11.22
N ILE A 363 28.01 22.17 -10.88
CA ILE A 363 26.70 21.49 -10.95
C ILE A 363 26.35 21.09 -12.38
N ILE A 364 26.58 21.97 -13.37
CA ILE A 364 26.38 21.69 -14.79
C ILE A 364 27.21 20.49 -15.24
N ASN A 365 28.51 20.49 -14.93
CA ASN A 365 29.39 19.39 -15.31
C ASN A 365 29.01 18.09 -14.62
N SER A 366 28.68 18.13 -13.33
CA SER A 366 28.24 16.96 -12.57
C SER A 366 26.96 16.35 -13.14
N ASN A 367 25.88 17.12 -13.32
CA ASN A 367 24.63 16.60 -13.89
C ASN A 367 24.81 16.10 -15.33
N PHE A 368 25.62 16.77 -16.15
CA PHE A 368 25.89 16.31 -17.50
C PHE A 368 26.56 14.93 -17.52
N VAL A 369 27.60 14.73 -16.70
CA VAL A 369 28.31 13.44 -16.60
C VAL A 369 27.39 12.37 -15.99
N ILE A 370 26.66 12.71 -14.93
CA ILE A 370 25.69 11.81 -14.28
C ILE A 370 24.62 11.35 -15.27
N ARG A 371 23.96 12.28 -15.98
CA ARG A 371 22.91 11.99 -16.96
C ARG A 371 23.38 10.96 -17.96
N TRP A 372 24.56 11.22 -18.50
CA TRP A 372 25.05 10.42 -19.57
C TRP A 372 25.53 9.03 -19.13
N LEU A 373 26.22 8.93 -17.99
CA LEU A 373 26.64 7.63 -17.44
C LEU A 373 25.45 6.79 -16.95
N LEU A 374 24.44 7.41 -16.34
CA LEU A 374 23.21 6.72 -15.93
C LEU A 374 22.48 6.12 -17.13
N LEU A 375 22.26 6.91 -18.18
CA LEU A 375 21.55 6.45 -19.39
C LEU A 375 22.30 5.32 -20.10
N HIS A 376 23.63 5.43 -20.26
CA HIS A 376 24.38 4.47 -21.09
C HIS A 376 24.86 3.22 -20.35
N ASN A 377 24.91 3.23 -19.02
CA ASN A 377 25.22 2.03 -18.23
C ASN A 377 23.96 1.31 -17.71
N GLY A 378 22.84 2.03 -17.59
CA GLY A 378 21.54 1.49 -17.16
C GLY A 378 20.92 0.48 -18.12
N SER A 379 19.92 -0.26 -17.64
CA SER A 379 19.07 -1.10 -18.50
C SER A 379 18.12 -0.24 -19.32
N VAL A 380 17.92 -0.63 -20.59
CA VAL A 380 16.92 -0.01 -21.46
C VAL A 380 15.57 -0.65 -21.17
N MET A 381 14.52 0.16 -21.03
CA MET A 381 13.16 -0.31 -20.73
C MET A 381 12.55 -1.03 -21.93
N PHE A 382 12.67 -0.45 -23.13
CA PHE A 382 12.25 -1.10 -24.36
C PHE A 382 13.29 -2.14 -24.81
N TYR A 383 12.81 -3.19 -25.48
CA TYR A 383 13.59 -4.34 -25.91
C TYR A 383 14.88 -4.00 -26.67
N ASP A 384 16.01 -4.58 -26.24
CA ASP A 384 17.36 -4.44 -26.82
C ASP A 384 17.96 -5.82 -27.12
N ASN A 385 17.99 -6.20 -28.40
CA ASN A 385 18.58 -7.48 -28.84
C ASN A 385 19.54 -7.34 -30.02
N ASN A 386 19.92 -6.12 -30.38
CA ASN A 386 20.92 -5.94 -31.42
C ASN A 386 22.30 -6.32 -30.89
N LYS A 387 23.01 -7.19 -31.62
CA LYS A 387 24.39 -7.57 -31.28
C LYS A 387 25.32 -6.35 -31.22
N LYS A 388 25.14 -5.38 -32.12
CA LYS A 388 25.95 -4.16 -32.17
C LYS A 388 25.69 -3.28 -30.95
N SER A 389 24.44 -3.16 -30.51
CA SER A 389 24.08 -2.45 -29.29
C SER A 389 24.76 -3.05 -28.07
N LYS A 390 24.64 -4.38 -27.88
CA LYS A 390 25.28 -5.10 -26.77
C LYS A 390 26.80 -4.90 -26.75
N GLN A 391 27.46 -5.01 -27.90
CA GLN A 391 28.91 -4.76 -28.03
C GLN A 391 29.29 -3.32 -27.66
N LEU A 392 28.50 -2.33 -28.07
CA LEU A 392 28.73 -0.93 -27.70
C LEU A 392 28.53 -0.72 -26.20
N ARG A 393 27.52 -1.33 -25.59
CA ARG A 393 27.29 -1.25 -24.15
C ARG A 393 28.45 -1.86 -23.35
N GLU A 394 28.96 -3.02 -23.75
CA GLU A 394 30.15 -3.63 -23.14
C GLU A 394 31.38 -2.73 -23.28
N LEU A 395 31.56 -2.12 -24.46
CA LEU A 395 32.66 -1.16 -24.70
C LEU A 395 32.52 0.07 -23.79
N VAL A 396 31.31 0.61 -23.65
CA VAL A 396 31.00 1.74 -22.78
C VAL A 396 31.34 1.44 -21.32
N GLN A 397 30.90 0.30 -20.79
CA GLN A 397 31.17 -0.10 -19.41
C GLN A 397 32.66 -0.25 -19.16
N LYS A 398 33.39 -0.85 -20.12
CA LYS A 398 34.84 -1.03 -20.03
C LYS A 398 35.61 0.29 -20.04
N GLU A 399 35.34 1.16 -21.01
CA GLU A 399 36.15 2.37 -21.22
C GLU A 399 35.81 3.46 -20.19
N SER A 400 34.59 3.48 -19.65
CA SER A 400 34.20 4.43 -18.60
C SER A 400 34.71 4.04 -17.20
N ASN A 401 35.33 2.86 -17.02
CA ASN A 401 35.67 2.29 -15.71
C ASN A 401 34.49 2.42 -14.73
N TYR A 402 33.30 2.04 -15.21
CA TYR A 402 32.05 2.30 -14.53
C TYR A 402 32.02 1.63 -13.14
N ASP A 403 31.93 2.46 -12.10
CA ASP A 403 31.64 2.03 -10.74
C ASP A 403 30.34 2.69 -10.26
N ALA A 404 29.35 1.84 -10.01
CA ALA A 404 28.02 2.28 -9.62
C ALA A 404 28.00 2.97 -8.25
N ASN A 405 28.89 2.59 -7.32
CA ASN A 405 28.93 3.15 -5.97
C ASN A 405 29.49 4.58 -5.96
N THR A 406 30.57 4.83 -6.70
CA THR A 406 31.12 6.18 -6.87
C THR A 406 30.19 7.08 -7.67
N LEU A 407 29.52 6.58 -8.72
CA LEU A 407 28.53 7.37 -9.44
C LEU A 407 27.32 7.72 -8.56
N LEU A 408 26.82 6.78 -7.76
CA LEU A 408 25.76 7.04 -6.79
C LEU A 408 26.19 8.08 -5.75
N GLU A 409 27.42 8.01 -5.25
CA GLU A 409 27.96 9.01 -4.32
C GLU A 409 28.06 10.40 -4.96
N LEU A 410 28.47 10.49 -6.23
CA LEU A 410 28.48 11.73 -6.98
C LEU A 410 27.07 12.28 -7.17
N LEU A 411 26.09 11.42 -7.47
CA LEU A 411 24.68 11.82 -7.60
C LEU A 411 24.12 12.37 -6.28
N ILE A 412 24.34 11.68 -5.15
CA ILE A 412 23.90 12.14 -3.83
C ILE A 412 24.57 13.47 -3.47
N SER A 413 25.89 13.57 -3.66
CA SER A 413 26.64 14.81 -3.37
C SER A 413 26.19 15.97 -4.27
N THR A 414 25.88 15.70 -5.54
CA THR A 414 25.39 16.74 -6.46
C THR A 414 24.00 17.21 -6.05
N ALA A 415 23.09 16.29 -5.70
CA ALA A 415 21.76 16.64 -5.20
C ALA A 415 21.82 17.44 -3.89
N GLU A 416 22.74 17.08 -2.98
CA GLU A 416 22.97 17.82 -1.74
C GLU A 416 23.47 19.25 -2.00
N LEU A 417 24.41 19.41 -2.93
CA LEU A 417 24.92 20.73 -3.32
C LEU A 417 23.83 21.59 -3.97
N GLU A 418 23.04 21.02 -4.88
CA GLU A 418 21.91 21.72 -5.51
C GLU A 418 20.89 22.21 -4.49
N LEU A 419 20.51 21.36 -3.53
CA LEU A 419 19.54 21.72 -2.50
C LEU A 419 20.05 22.88 -1.64
N LYS A 420 21.28 22.78 -1.11
CA LYS A 420 21.88 23.84 -0.28
C LYS A 420 22.02 25.15 -1.06
N ILE A 421 22.48 25.10 -2.31
CA ILE A 421 22.63 26.29 -3.14
C ILE A 421 21.27 26.91 -3.47
N ARG A 422 20.24 26.11 -3.76
CA ARG A 422 18.88 26.61 -3.98
C ARG A 422 18.34 27.33 -2.74
N GLU A 423 18.48 26.74 -1.56
CA GLU A 423 18.07 27.35 -0.29
C GLU A 423 18.80 28.67 -0.01
N ILE A 424 20.12 28.73 -0.25
CA ILE A 424 20.91 29.95 -0.08
C ILE A 424 20.50 31.01 -1.10
N LEU A 425 20.33 30.65 -2.38
CA LEU A 425 19.96 31.59 -3.44
C LEU A 425 18.57 32.19 -3.24
N ASN A 426 17.57 31.38 -2.85
CA ASN A 426 16.23 31.86 -2.56
C ASN A 426 16.25 32.89 -1.43
N ARG A 427 16.90 32.56 -0.30
CA ARG A 427 17.06 33.48 0.83
C ARG A 427 17.78 34.77 0.44
N LEU A 428 18.90 34.68 -0.29
CA LEU A 428 19.65 35.85 -0.73
C LEU A 428 18.90 36.73 -1.73
N LEU A 429 18.02 36.14 -2.56
CA LEU A 429 17.17 36.89 -3.49
C LEU A 429 16.01 37.59 -2.76
N GLU A 430 15.39 36.93 -1.77
CA GLU A 430 14.36 37.53 -0.92
C GLU A 430 14.92 38.70 -0.10
N GLU A 431 16.11 38.52 0.50
CA GLU A 431 16.77 39.54 1.34
C GLU A 431 17.55 40.59 0.51
N ARG A 432 17.57 40.48 -0.82
CA ARG A 432 18.44 41.30 -1.70
C ARG A 432 18.23 42.80 -1.52
N ASP A 433 16.97 43.24 -1.55
CA ASP A 433 16.63 44.66 -1.52
C ASP A 433 16.83 45.25 -0.10
N GLU A 434 16.59 44.46 0.95
CA GLU A 434 16.90 44.84 2.34
C GLU A 434 18.42 44.96 2.55
N THR A 435 19.19 43.99 2.07
CA THR A 435 20.65 43.98 2.16
C THR A 435 21.27 45.15 1.40
N TRP A 436 20.70 45.50 0.24
CA TRP A 436 21.10 46.66 -0.54
C TRP A 436 20.91 47.97 0.24
N THR A 437 19.73 48.17 0.83
CA THR A 437 19.42 49.41 1.58
C THR A 437 20.25 49.52 2.86
N LYS A 438 20.38 48.43 3.62
CA LYS A 438 21.18 48.38 4.85
C LYS A 438 22.65 48.70 4.60
N ASN A 439 23.27 48.07 3.60
CA ASN A 439 24.67 48.34 3.28
C ASN A 439 24.89 49.73 2.67
N LYS A 440 23.93 50.25 1.88
CA LYS A 440 23.96 51.64 1.41
C LYS A 440 23.97 52.62 2.59
N GLN A 441 23.14 52.38 3.60
CA GLN A 441 23.05 53.23 4.78
C GLN A 441 24.32 53.15 5.65
N SER A 442 24.84 51.94 5.87
CA SER A 442 26.12 51.73 6.58
C SER A 442 27.29 52.45 5.89
N ALA A 443 27.39 52.38 4.56
CA ALA A 443 28.40 53.12 3.79
C ALA A 443 28.26 54.64 3.95
N LEU A 444 27.01 55.13 4.02
CA LEU A 444 26.71 56.56 4.17
C LEU A 444 27.05 57.06 5.58
N GLU A 445 26.76 56.27 6.61
CA GLU A 445 27.13 56.55 8.01
C GLU A 445 28.66 56.58 8.20
N ALA A 446 29.39 55.63 7.62
CA ALA A 446 30.84 55.59 7.66
C ALA A 446 31.49 56.80 6.96
N ILE A 447 30.96 57.23 5.80
CA ILE A 447 31.48 58.40 5.07
C ILE A 447 31.12 59.72 5.75
N ASN A 448 29.93 59.83 6.35
CA ASN A 448 29.58 61.00 7.16
C ASN A 448 30.48 61.11 8.40
N SER A 449 30.78 59.97 9.05
CA SER A 449 31.72 59.91 10.18
C SER A 449 33.14 60.33 9.77
N LEU A 450 33.59 59.96 8.56
CA LEU A 450 34.84 60.45 7.98
C LEU A 450 34.81 61.96 7.73
N ALA A 451 33.72 62.49 7.16
CA ALA A 451 33.57 63.93 6.93
C ALA A 451 33.60 64.73 8.26
N GLU A 452 32.98 64.21 9.32
CA GLU A 452 33.02 64.81 10.65
C GLU A 452 34.41 64.78 11.28
N LEU A 453 35.18 63.70 11.13
CA LEU A 453 36.55 63.60 11.66
C LEU A 453 37.50 64.66 11.07
N PHE A 454 37.31 65.06 9.82
CA PHE A 454 38.12 66.11 9.17
C PHE A 454 37.58 67.54 9.39
N SER A 455 36.45 67.69 10.08
CA SER A 455 35.78 68.97 10.31
C SER A 455 36.23 69.76 11.54
N GLY A 456 37.12 69.17 12.37
CA GLY A 456 37.70 69.84 13.55
C GLY A 456 36.79 69.91 14.78
N SER A 457 35.56 69.38 14.72
CA SER A 457 34.56 69.49 15.80
C SER A 457 34.62 68.39 16.87
N ASN A 458 35.48 67.38 16.73
CA ASN A 458 35.65 66.30 17.69
C ASN A 458 36.91 66.49 18.56
N PRO A 459 36.79 66.79 19.87
CA PRO A 459 37.93 67.09 20.75
C PRO A 459 38.77 65.86 21.17
N ILE A 460 38.38 64.65 20.77
CA ILE A 460 38.92 63.38 21.29
C ILE A 460 40.01 62.77 20.38
N THR A 461 40.05 63.13 19.09
CA THR A 461 40.97 62.56 18.09
C THR A 461 41.93 63.62 17.56
N LYS A 462 43.25 63.41 17.72
CA LYS A 462 44.32 64.32 17.24
C LYS A 462 44.52 64.22 15.72
N ILE A 463 43.49 64.54 14.93
CA ILE A 463 43.55 64.56 13.47
C ILE A 463 43.59 66.02 13.01
N PRO A 464 44.52 66.42 12.11
CA PRO A 464 44.57 67.79 11.58
C PRO A 464 43.34 68.09 10.71
N GLU A 465 42.72 69.24 10.93
CA GLU A 465 41.56 69.71 10.16
C GLU A 465 41.92 69.86 8.68
N ASN A 466 41.08 69.32 7.80
CA ASN A 466 41.28 69.40 6.35
C ASN A 466 39.95 69.65 5.64
N GLY A 467 39.65 70.92 5.37
CA GLY A 467 38.40 71.34 4.71
C GLY A 467 38.22 70.81 3.29
N GLN A 468 39.31 70.48 2.57
CA GLN A 468 39.21 69.90 1.22
C GLN A 468 38.75 68.43 1.27
N LEU A 469 39.31 67.64 2.20
CA LEU A 469 38.88 66.24 2.38
C LEU A 469 37.45 66.14 2.91
N LYS A 470 37.05 67.03 3.82
CA LYS A 470 35.67 67.12 4.28
C LYS A 470 34.68 67.35 3.12
N LEU A 471 34.92 68.37 2.30
CA LEU A 471 34.09 68.66 1.11
C LEU A 471 34.07 67.48 0.12
N TRP A 472 35.18 66.74 0.01
CA TRP A 472 35.26 65.56 -0.82
C TRP A 472 34.39 64.42 -0.29
N PHE A 473 34.49 64.07 1.00
CA PHE A 473 33.64 63.03 1.62
C PHE A 473 32.15 63.42 1.62
N ASP A 474 31.81 64.70 1.85
CA ASP A 474 30.43 65.21 1.72
C ASP A 474 29.87 65.03 0.29
N ASN A 475 30.72 65.24 -0.72
CA ASN A 475 30.33 65.00 -2.12
C ASN A 475 30.15 63.50 -2.40
N ILE A 476 30.99 62.63 -1.85
CA ILE A 476 30.83 61.17 -1.94
C ILE A 476 29.53 60.73 -1.25
N ALA A 477 29.21 61.24 -0.05
CA ALA A 477 27.96 60.95 0.65
C ALA A 477 26.72 61.36 -0.18
N LYS A 478 26.74 62.53 -0.82
CA LYS A 478 25.68 62.95 -1.76
C LYS A 478 25.57 62.00 -2.96
N GLN A 479 26.70 61.55 -3.50
CA GLN A 479 26.70 60.59 -4.60
C GLN A 479 26.13 59.23 -4.18
N ILE A 480 26.46 58.72 -2.99
CA ILE A 480 25.85 57.50 -2.42
C ILE A 480 24.36 57.68 -2.21
N THR A 481 23.92 58.81 -1.63
CA THR A 481 22.49 59.10 -1.43
C THR A 481 21.71 59.03 -2.73
N SER A 482 22.28 59.60 -3.81
CA SER A 482 21.67 59.65 -5.15
C SER A 482 21.63 58.31 -5.90
N VAL A 483 22.19 57.23 -5.35
CA VAL A 483 22.03 55.88 -5.91
C VAL A 483 20.58 55.44 -5.71
N SER A 484 19.92 54.97 -6.76
CA SER A 484 18.51 54.55 -6.69
C SER A 484 18.26 53.45 -5.65
N GLU A 485 17.05 53.44 -5.09
CA GLU A 485 16.62 52.40 -4.15
C GLU A 485 16.49 51.03 -4.83
N LYS A 486 16.12 50.99 -6.12
CA LYS A 486 16.10 49.76 -6.92
C LYS A 486 17.45 49.49 -7.59
N VAL A 487 17.88 48.23 -7.60
CA VAL A 487 19.09 47.77 -8.28
C VAL A 487 18.99 48.04 -9.78
N SER A 488 19.96 48.76 -10.34
CA SER A 488 20.03 49.02 -11.78
C SER A 488 21.48 48.96 -12.27
N THR A 489 21.68 48.70 -13.56
CA THR A 489 23.03 48.67 -14.17
C THR A 489 23.75 50.00 -14.06
N LYS A 490 23.01 51.12 -14.03
CA LYS A 490 23.56 52.47 -13.81
C LYS A 490 24.02 52.65 -12.37
N SER A 491 23.23 52.15 -11.42
CA SER A 491 23.52 52.19 -9.98
C SER A 491 24.76 51.36 -9.64
N MET A 492 24.90 50.17 -10.24
CA MET A 492 26.11 49.33 -10.08
C MET A 492 27.38 50.03 -10.58
N LYS A 493 27.36 50.61 -11.79
CA LYS A 493 28.51 51.36 -12.32
C LYS A 493 28.91 52.52 -11.42
N LYS A 494 27.93 53.23 -10.87
CA LYS A 494 28.17 54.36 -9.96
C LYS A 494 28.82 53.90 -8.64
N ILE A 495 28.37 52.79 -8.07
CA ILE A 495 29.00 52.20 -6.87
C ILE A 495 30.44 51.76 -7.16
N THR A 496 30.71 51.12 -8.30
CA THR A 496 32.08 50.75 -8.68
C THR A 496 33.00 51.97 -8.77
N GLN A 497 32.53 53.07 -9.35
CA GLN A 497 33.28 54.34 -9.41
C GLN A 497 33.54 54.91 -8.02
N LEU A 498 32.57 54.80 -7.10
CA LEU A 498 32.73 55.26 -5.71
C LEU A 498 33.76 54.43 -4.94
N ILE A 499 33.77 53.10 -5.13
CA ILE A 499 34.79 52.23 -4.52
C ILE A 499 36.17 52.60 -5.04
N GLN A 500 36.32 52.78 -6.36
CA GLN A 500 37.60 53.17 -6.95
C GLN A 500 38.07 54.54 -6.44
N ALA A 501 37.17 55.51 -6.30
CA ALA A 501 37.48 56.81 -5.73
C ALA A 501 37.93 56.72 -4.26
N LEU A 502 37.36 55.80 -3.48
CA LEU A 502 37.79 55.54 -2.09
C LEU A 502 39.16 54.86 -2.02
N ASP A 503 39.44 53.92 -2.93
CA ASP A 503 40.76 53.26 -3.02
C ASP A 503 41.87 54.27 -3.40
N GLU A 504 41.60 55.17 -4.34
CA GLU A 504 42.53 56.24 -4.73
C GLU A 504 42.82 57.21 -3.56
N VAL A 505 41.81 57.51 -2.73
CA VAL A 505 41.99 58.39 -1.55
C VAL A 505 42.76 57.71 -0.42
N GLU A 506 42.71 56.39 -0.30
CA GLU A 506 43.53 55.67 0.67
C GLU A 506 45.04 55.79 0.37
N GLU A 507 45.45 56.02 -0.89
CA GLU A 507 46.87 56.15 -1.23
C GLU A 507 47.54 57.41 -0.68
N PHE A 508 46.78 58.40 -0.21
CA PHE A 508 47.33 59.61 0.41
C PHE A 508 48.02 59.32 1.75
N HIS A 509 49.27 59.77 1.89
CA HIS A 509 50.12 59.52 3.07
C HIS A 509 49.48 59.94 4.43
N SER A 510 48.62 60.97 4.42
CA SER A 510 47.93 61.49 5.60
C SER A 510 46.79 60.58 6.10
N ILE A 511 46.26 59.72 5.23
CA ILE A 511 45.10 58.85 5.51
C ILE A 511 45.60 57.47 5.97
N LYS A 512 46.62 56.90 5.30
CA LYS A 512 47.25 55.62 5.66
C LYS A 512 47.85 55.57 7.07
N THR A 513 48.24 56.72 7.62
CA THR A 513 48.91 56.81 8.93
C THR A 513 47.95 56.78 10.12
N THR A 514 46.65 57.02 9.91
CA THR A 514 45.66 57.09 11.00
C THR A 514 44.72 55.89 10.97
N SER A 515 44.87 54.98 11.94
CA SER A 515 44.13 53.71 11.98
C SER A 515 42.61 53.86 11.99
N THR A 516 42.06 54.87 12.65
CA THR A 516 40.61 55.12 12.70
C THR A 516 40.03 55.59 11.37
N ILE A 517 40.80 56.36 10.60
CA ILE A 517 40.38 56.82 9.26
C ILE A 517 40.40 55.63 8.30
N VAL A 518 41.45 54.81 8.35
CA VAL A 518 41.55 53.56 7.56
C VAL A 518 40.41 52.60 7.91
N GLN A 519 40.01 52.51 9.18
CA GLN A 519 38.89 51.68 9.62
C GLN A 519 37.57 52.12 8.97
N TYR A 520 37.13 53.38 9.14
CA TYR A 520 35.88 53.84 8.53
C TYR A 520 35.90 53.82 7.01
N LEU A 521 37.07 54.02 6.40
CA LEU A 521 37.24 53.95 4.94
C LEU A 521 37.11 52.51 4.45
N ASN A 522 37.62 51.52 5.20
CA ASN A 522 37.38 50.11 4.92
C ASN A 522 35.94 49.70 5.19
N GLU A 523 35.30 50.15 6.27
CA GLU A 523 33.88 49.90 6.55
C GLU A 523 32.99 50.42 5.43
N ALA A 524 33.24 51.64 4.93
CA ALA A 524 32.54 52.21 3.79
C ALA A 524 32.75 51.41 2.50
N LYS A 525 34.00 51.03 2.21
CA LYS A 525 34.34 50.22 1.03
C LYS A 525 33.73 48.83 1.09
N ASP A 526 33.75 48.17 2.24
CA ASP A 526 33.21 46.83 2.43
C ASP A 526 31.67 46.85 2.33
N ALA A 527 31.02 47.85 2.91
CA ALA A 527 29.59 48.07 2.74
C ALA A 527 29.23 48.29 1.26
N LEU A 528 29.98 49.11 0.52
CA LEU A 528 29.76 49.31 -0.93
C LEU A 528 30.07 48.05 -1.76
N LYS A 529 31.12 47.29 -1.43
CA LYS A 529 31.42 46.00 -2.06
C LYS A 529 30.29 44.99 -1.82
N ASN A 530 29.72 44.96 -0.61
CA ASN A 530 28.59 44.11 -0.28
C ASN A 530 27.30 44.53 -1.02
N THR A 531 27.06 45.84 -1.22
CA THR A 531 25.97 46.27 -2.11
C THR A 531 26.17 45.78 -3.54
N LEU A 532 27.40 45.81 -4.06
CA LEU A 532 27.72 45.34 -5.41
C LEU A 532 27.52 43.82 -5.54
N ARG A 533 27.95 43.05 -4.52
CA ARG A 533 27.74 41.59 -4.43
C ARG A 533 26.26 41.22 -4.45
N ALA A 534 25.45 41.87 -3.62
CA ALA A 534 24.00 41.65 -3.58
C ALA A 534 23.33 41.98 -4.93
N ALA A 535 23.77 43.03 -5.61
CA ALA A 535 23.25 43.41 -6.93
C ALA A 535 23.72 42.51 -8.08
N ALA A 536 24.85 41.81 -7.93
CA ALA A 536 25.35 40.88 -8.93
C ALA A 536 24.52 39.58 -8.99
N LEU A 537 23.74 39.29 -7.95
CA LEU A 537 22.85 38.14 -7.89
C LEU A 537 21.65 38.32 -8.84
N LYS A 538 21.48 37.36 -9.74
CA LYS A 538 20.40 37.35 -10.74
C LYS A 538 19.44 36.20 -10.48
N GLU A 539 18.15 36.43 -10.75
CA GLU A 539 17.14 35.37 -10.83
C GLU A 539 17.50 34.30 -11.89
N GLU A 540 18.21 34.70 -12.95
CA GLU A 540 18.74 33.80 -13.98
C GLU A 540 19.62 32.67 -13.41
N SER A 541 20.27 32.87 -12.26
CA SER A 541 21.05 31.82 -11.58
C SER A 541 20.16 30.69 -11.05
N LEU A 542 18.95 31.00 -10.55
CA LEU A 542 17.97 29.99 -10.13
C LEU A 542 17.42 29.23 -11.34
N VAL A 543 17.07 29.94 -12.41
CA VAL A 543 16.60 29.32 -13.67
C VAL A 543 17.66 28.37 -14.24
N THR A 544 18.93 28.77 -14.18
CA THR A 544 20.06 27.92 -14.57
C THR A 544 20.13 26.65 -13.72
N LEU A 545 19.99 26.80 -12.39
CA LEU A 545 20.01 25.67 -11.46
C LEU A 545 18.85 24.70 -11.70
N GLU A 546 17.63 25.20 -11.90
CA GLU A 546 16.44 24.39 -12.19
C GLU A 546 16.57 23.62 -13.50
N THR A 547 17.02 24.28 -14.57
CA THR A 547 17.21 23.67 -15.89
C THR A 547 18.21 22.51 -15.83
N VAL A 548 19.29 22.69 -15.08
CA VAL A 548 20.40 21.74 -15.01
C VAL A 548 20.15 20.60 -14.01
N ALA A 549 19.33 20.86 -12.99
CA ALA A 549 18.98 19.89 -11.96
C ALA A 549 17.95 18.85 -12.42
N ASP A 550 17.36 18.99 -13.62
CA ASP A 550 16.43 18.02 -14.21
C ASP A 550 16.97 16.58 -14.12
N VAL A 551 16.18 15.69 -13.54
CA VAL A 551 16.48 14.27 -13.35
C VAL A 551 15.37 13.36 -13.92
N SER A 552 14.42 13.91 -14.69
CA SER A 552 13.30 13.18 -15.27
C SER A 552 13.71 11.96 -16.09
N TYR A 553 14.86 12.04 -16.77
CA TYR A 553 15.43 10.93 -17.54
C TYR A 553 15.84 9.71 -16.68
N ALA A 554 16.01 9.89 -15.36
CA ALA A 554 16.42 8.83 -14.45
C ALA A 554 15.27 8.26 -13.61
N TRP A 555 14.04 8.76 -13.80
CA TRP A 555 12.86 8.37 -13.01
C TRP A 555 12.68 6.85 -12.88
N CYS A 556 12.79 6.11 -13.98
CA CYS A 556 12.76 4.63 -13.95
C CYS A 556 14.12 3.98 -13.69
N LEU A 557 15.22 4.65 -14.04
CA LEU A 557 16.58 4.10 -13.92
C LEU A 557 17.08 4.07 -12.47
N ILE A 558 16.60 4.98 -11.63
CA ILE A 558 17.06 5.07 -10.24
C ILE A 558 16.72 3.81 -9.43
N ASP A 559 15.71 3.04 -9.85
CA ASP A 559 15.34 1.79 -9.19
C ASP A 559 16.48 0.76 -9.18
N SER A 560 17.38 0.78 -10.18
CA SER A 560 18.55 -0.12 -10.20
C SER A 560 19.58 0.20 -9.13
N TYR A 561 19.53 1.38 -8.52
CA TYR A 561 20.43 1.80 -7.43
C TYR A 561 19.84 1.56 -6.04
N THR A 562 18.59 1.08 -5.95
CA THR A 562 17.89 0.87 -4.67
C THR A 562 18.68 0.00 -3.71
N THR A 563 19.21 -1.13 -4.17
CA THR A 563 19.98 -2.06 -3.33
C THR A 563 21.27 -1.40 -2.81
N MET A 564 21.97 -0.64 -3.65
CA MET A 564 23.17 0.09 -3.25
C MET A 564 22.87 1.20 -2.23
N MET A 565 21.74 1.91 -2.38
CA MET A 565 21.30 2.88 -1.38
C MET A 565 20.99 2.18 -0.05
N GLN A 566 20.29 1.05 -0.09
CA GLN A 566 19.99 0.24 1.09
C GLN A 566 21.26 -0.27 1.78
N ASP A 567 22.25 -0.73 1.02
CA ASP A 567 23.53 -1.19 1.56
C ASP A 567 24.33 -0.05 2.21
N LYS A 568 24.34 1.15 1.61
CA LYS A 568 24.91 2.34 2.25
C LYS A 568 24.21 2.72 3.56
N ILE A 569 22.88 2.58 3.64
CA ILE A 569 22.13 2.80 4.87
C ILE A 569 22.49 1.76 5.94
N LYS A 570 22.66 0.49 5.56
CA LYS A 570 23.10 -0.58 6.48
C LYS A 570 24.48 -0.27 7.08
N GLU A 571 25.40 0.25 6.27
CA GLU A 571 26.74 0.63 6.73
C GLU A 571 26.72 1.87 7.61
N ASN A 572 25.95 2.91 7.24
CA ASN A 572 25.84 4.14 8.00
C ASN A 572 24.42 4.76 7.90
N PRO A 573 23.60 4.67 8.96
CA PRO A 573 22.25 5.23 8.99
C PRO A 573 22.17 6.74 8.75
N ALA A 574 23.23 7.50 9.05
CA ALA A 574 23.27 8.95 8.83
C ALA A 574 23.17 9.35 7.36
N VAL A 575 23.47 8.44 6.42
CA VAL A 575 23.34 8.66 4.97
C VAL A 575 21.89 8.98 4.58
N THR A 576 20.91 8.54 5.37
CA THR A 576 19.47 8.83 5.17
C THR A 576 19.20 10.34 5.07
N SER A 577 19.88 11.15 5.88
CA SER A 577 19.77 12.61 5.84
C SER A 577 20.24 13.21 4.50
N ARG A 578 21.23 12.58 3.85
CA ARG A 578 21.76 13.00 2.54
C ARG A 578 20.89 12.48 1.39
N LEU A 579 20.34 11.28 1.52
CA LEU A 579 19.38 10.71 0.55
C LEU A 579 18.12 11.56 0.42
N ARG A 580 17.73 12.29 1.47
CA ARG A 580 16.68 13.32 1.41
C ARG A 580 16.88 14.30 0.24
N ALA A 581 18.11 14.75 -0.01
CA ALA A 581 18.39 15.68 -1.11
C ALA A 581 18.15 15.03 -2.48
N LEU A 582 18.49 13.74 -2.61
CA LEU A 582 18.19 12.97 -3.82
C LEU A 582 16.68 12.77 -4.02
N PHE A 583 15.92 12.48 -2.95
CA PHE A 583 14.46 12.37 -3.04
C PHE A 583 13.80 13.69 -3.46
N LEU A 584 14.29 14.84 -2.96
CA LEU A 584 13.83 16.15 -3.38
C LEU A 584 14.20 16.47 -4.84
N LYS A 585 15.39 16.05 -5.30
CA LYS A 585 15.77 16.15 -6.71
C LYS A 585 14.87 15.29 -7.61
N LEU A 586 14.50 14.07 -7.18
CA LEU A 586 13.51 13.26 -7.90
C LEU A 586 12.13 13.92 -7.88
N ALA A 587 11.75 14.58 -6.78
CA ALA A 587 10.46 15.25 -6.68
C ALA A 587 10.31 16.38 -7.72
N SER A 588 11.38 17.14 -8.00
CA SER A 588 11.33 18.20 -9.02
C SER A 588 11.15 17.65 -10.44
N ALA A 589 11.46 16.38 -10.70
CA ALA A 589 11.18 15.78 -12.02
C ALA A 589 9.67 15.70 -12.34
N MET A 590 8.82 15.67 -11.31
CA MET A 590 7.36 15.62 -11.46
C MET A 590 6.78 16.96 -11.95
N GLU A 591 7.53 18.06 -11.86
CA GLU A 591 7.08 19.37 -12.35
C GLU A 591 6.89 19.36 -13.87
N ILE A 592 7.69 18.58 -14.61
CA ILE A 592 7.62 18.49 -16.08
C ILE A 592 6.23 18.04 -16.57
N PRO A 593 5.68 16.87 -16.16
CA PRO A 593 4.35 16.46 -16.58
C PRO A 593 3.21 17.32 -16.00
N LEU A 594 3.47 18.06 -14.91
CA LEU A 594 2.46 18.91 -14.25
C LEU A 594 2.41 20.34 -14.80
N LEU A 595 3.48 20.82 -15.43
CA LEU A 595 3.63 22.21 -15.86
C LEU A 595 2.50 22.66 -16.78
N ARG A 596 2.21 21.88 -17.83
CA ARG A 596 1.15 22.21 -18.80
C ARG A 596 -0.25 22.06 -18.22
N ILE A 597 -0.44 21.10 -17.30
CA ILE A 597 -1.72 20.88 -16.60
C ILE A 597 -2.03 22.06 -15.68
N ASN A 598 -1.02 22.55 -14.96
CA ASN A 598 -1.14 23.71 -14.09
C ASN A 598 -1.40 24.99 -14.89
N GLN A 599 -0.67 25.21 -15.99
CA GLN A 599 -0.91 26.35 -16.90
C GLN A 599 -2.31 26.35 -17.50
N ALA A 600 -2.89 25.18 -17.76
CA ALA A 600 -4.25 25.03 -18.29
C ALA A 600 -5.35 25.17 -17.24
N HIS A 601 -5.00 25.24 -15.95
CA HIS A 601 -5.93 25.16 -14.81
C HIS A 601 -6.89 23.95 -14.91
N SER A 602 -6.40 22.80 -15.35
CA SER A 602 -7.21 21.58 -15.48
C SER A 602 -7.55 20.97 -14.12
N GLU A 603 -8.75 20.39 -14.01
CA GLU A 603 -9.18 19.59 -12.84
C GLU A 603 -8.31 18.34 -12.63
N ASP A 604 -7.62 17.86 -13.69
CA ASP A 604 -6.71 16.73 -13.64
C ASP A 604 -5.47 16.96 -12.77
N LEU A 605 -5.12 18.23 -12.47
CA LEU A 605 -3.90 18.59 -11.74
C LEU A 605 -3.77 17.84 -10.41
N VAL A 606 -4.86 17.79 -9.63
CA VAL A 606 -4.88 17.13 -8.32
C VAL A 606 -4.64 15.63 -8.49
N SER A 607 -5.35 15.02 -9.42
CA SER A 607 -5.27 13.58 -9.69
C SER A 607 -3.86 13.18 -10.17
N VAL A 608 -3.29 13.90 -11.14
CA VAL A 608 -1.97 13.59 -11.72
C VAL A 608 -0.86 13.83 -10.70
N SER A 609 -0.94 14.92 -9.93
CA SER A 609 0.02 15.22 -8.89
C SER A 609 0.02 14.16 -7.78
N GLN A 610 -1.17 13.70 -7.36
CA GLN A 610 -1.30 12.60 -6.39
C GLN A 610 -0.67 11.31 -6.91
N TYR A 611 -0.85 10.98 -8.19
CA TYR A 611 -0.25 9.77 -8.77
C TYR A 611 1.28 9.78 -8.69
N TYR A 612 1.93 10.79 -9.27
CA TYR A 612 3.40 10.85 -9.27
C TYR A 612 3.97 10.97 -7.84
N SER A 613 3.31 11.73 -6.96
CA SER A 613 3.70 11.82 -5.55
C SER A 613 3.62 10.46 -4.85
N ASN A 614 2.55 9.69 -5.08
CA ASN A 614 2.40 8.33 -4.53
C ASN A 614 3.46 7.36 -5.07
N GLU A 615 3.80 7.42 -6.36
CA GLU A 615 4.86 6.58 -6.94
C GLU A 615 6.23 6.91 -6.30
N LEU A 616 6.53 8.19 -6.09
CA LEU A 616 7.75 8.61 -5.42
C LEU A 616 7.76 8.19 -3.94
N ILE A 617 6.62 8.27 -3.24
CA ILE A 617 6.52 7.80 -1.85
C ILE A 617 6.73 6.29 -1.76
N LYS A 618 6.11 5.49 -2.65
CA LYS A 618 6.35 4.05 -2.72
C LYS A 618 7.83 3.74 -2.92
N TYR A 619 8.51 4.51 -3.76
CA TYR A 619 9.95 4.39 -3.96
C TYR A 619 10.75 4.76 -2.70
N ILE A 620 10.44 5.88 -2.04
CA ILE A 620 11.08 6.29 -0.77
C ILE A 620 10.87 5.22 0.30
N GLN A 621 9.63 4.72 0.46
CA GLN A 621 9.29 3.61 1.35
C GLN A 621 10.12 2.36 1.02
N LYS A 622 10.27 2.00 -0.27
CA LYS A 622 11.11 0.87 -0.69
C LYS A 622 12.57 1.05 -0.28
N VAL A 623 13.15 2.23 -0.48
CA VAL A 623 14.55 2.52 -0.10
C VAL A 623 14.71 2.50 1.43
N LEU A 624 13.80 3.14 2.17
CA LEU A 624 13.90 3.28 3.64
C LEU A 624 13.42 2.05 4.42
N GLN A 625 12.67 1.11 3.81
CA GLN A 625 12.20 -0.13 4.44
C GLN A 625 13.35 -0.96 5.03
N ILE A 626 14.57 -0.80 4.50
CA ILE A 626 15.74 -1.47 5.04
C ILE A 626 16.03 -1.11 6.50
N ILE A 627 15.66 0.10 6.94
CA ILE A 627 15.85 0.54 8.33
C ILE A 627 14.95 -0.29 9.26
N PRO A 628 13.62 -0.33 9.08
CA PRO A 628 12.75 -1.26 9.77
C PRO A 628 13.20 -2.73 9.72
N GLU A 629 13.65 -3.23 8.56
CA GLU A 629 14.15 -4.59 8.40
C GLU A 629 15.37 -4.86 9.31
N MET A 630 16.34 -3.94 9.30
CA MET A 630 17.53 -4.04 10.16
C MET A 630 17.15 -3.92 11.64
N VAL A 631 16.30 -2.97 12.01
CA VAL A 631 15.79 -2.82 13.38
C VAL A 631 15.09 -4.10 13.82
N PHE A 632 14.19 -4.67 13.03
CA PHE A 632 13.51 -5.92 13.38
C PHE A 632 14.44 -7.12 13.46
N SER A 633 15.45 -7.22 12.58
CA SER A 633 16.47 -8.28 12.69
C SER A 633 17.25 -8.21 14.01
N ILE A 634 17.45 -7.00 14.55
CA ILE A 634 18.07 -6.76 15.85
C ILE A 634 17.07 -7.10 16.97
N VAL A 635 15.82 -6.67 16.85
CA VAL A 635 14.75 -6.96 17.82
C VAL A 635 14.50 -8.45 17.92
N GLU A 636 14.55 -9.21 16.83
CA GLU A 636 14.39 -10.66 16.85
C GLU A 636 15.48 -11.34 17.69
N LYS A 637 16.73 -10.88 17.58
CA LYS A 637 17.83 -11.35 18.47
C LYS A 637 17.58 -10.97 19.92
N ILE A 638 17.06 -9.76 20.18
CA ILE A 638 16.67 -9.34 21.53
C ILE A 638 15.56 -10.23 22.08
N VAL A 639 14.55 -10.56 21.27
CA VAL A 639 13.45 -11.47 21.62
C VAL A 639 13.99 -12.85 21.96
N GLU A 640 14.88 -13.42 21.13
CA GLU A 640 15.50 -14.72 21.40
C GLU A 640 16.28 -14.74 22.71
N LEU A 641 17.10 -13.70 22.95
CA LEU A 641 17.86 -13.57 24.19
C LEU A 641 16.95 -13.40 25.42
N GLN A 642 15.94 -12.54 25.35
CA GLN A 642 15.02 -12.28 26.45
C GLN A 642 14.10 -13.46 26.75
N THR A 643 13.70 -14.22 25.73
CA THR A 643 12.73 -15.33 25.87
C THR A 643 13.41 -16.63 26.31
N TRP A 644 14.54 -16.98 25.71
CA TRP A 644 15.13 -18.31 25.86
C TRP A 644 16.45 -18.34 26.65
N SER A 645 17.15 -17.20 26.74
CA SER A 645 18.50 -17.16 27.33
C SER A 645 18.53 -16.47 28.71
N ILE A 646 17.86 -15.33 28.83
CA ILE A 646 17.83 -14.52 30.05
C ILE A 646 16.76 -15.07 30.98
N LYS A 647 17.17 -15.46 32.19
CA LYS A 647 16.28 -15.91 33.25
C LYS A 647 15.64 -14.71 33.90
N GLU A 648 14.32 -14.79 34.10
CA GLU A 648 13.60 -13.80 34.88
C GLU A 648 14.07 -13.79 36.32
N VAL A 649 14.22 -12.59 36.88
CA VAL A 649 14.59 -12.41 38.29
C VAL A 649 13.32 -12.57 39.13
N PRO A 650 13.26 -13.56 40.04
CA PRO A 650 12.11 -13.73 40.91
C PRO A 650 11.99 -12.57 41.90
N THR A 651 10.77 -12.36 42.43
CA THR A 651 10.48 -11.29 43.41
C THR A 651 11.25 -11.45 44.73
N ARG A 652 11.76 -12.66 45.03
CA ARG A 652 12.67 -12.95 46.15
C ARG A 652 13.80 -13.85 45.65
N LEU A 653 15.05 -13.45 45.90
CA LEU A 653 16.25 -14.17 45.46
C LEU A 653 17.28 -14.29 46.58
N GLU A 654 17.85 -15.49 46.75
CA GLU A 654 18.98 -15.73 47.65
C GLU A 654 20.23 -15.02 47.13
N LYS A 655 21.00 -14.37 48.04
CA LYS A 655 22.18 -13.57 47.68
C LYS A 655 23.21 -14.34 46.85
N ASP A 656 23.40 -15.63 47.14
CA ASP A 656 24.38 -16.47 46.46
C ASP A 656 24.00 -16.78 45.00
N ARG A 657 22.70 -16.77 44.68
CA ARG A 657 22.18 -16.98 43.32
C ARG A 657 22.15 -15.70 42.49
N LEU A 658 22.44 -14.54 43.08
CA LEU A 658 22.40 -13.25 42.38
C LEU A 658 23.31 -13.23 41.15
N ARG A 659 24.48 -13.85 41.22
CA ARG A 659 25.42 -13.93 40.09
C ARG A 659 24.88 -14.78 38.93
N GLU A 660 24.11 -15.82 39.23
CA GLU A 660 23.48 -16.69 38.23
C GLU A 660 22.35 -15.99 37.46
N PHE A 661 21.58 -15.12 38.14
CA PHE A 661 20.48 -14.35 37.52
C PHE A 661 20.95 -13.01 36.92
N ALA A 662 22.15 -12.54 37.28
CA ALA A 662 22.72 -11.30 36.75
C ALA A 662 22.99 -11.39 35.24
N GLN A 663 23.50 -12.54 34.76
CA GLN A 663 23.72 -12.83 33.31
C GLN A 663 24.32 -11.64 32.54
N LEU A 664 25.43 -11.10 33.06
CA LEU A 664 26.00 -9.82 32.62
C LEU A 664 26.40 -9.83 31.14
N GLU A 665 26.89 -10.96 30.62
CA GLU A 665 27.29 -11.10 29.22
C GLU A 665 26.08 -10.98 28.29
N GLN A 666 25.01 -11.74 28.55
CA GLN A 666 23.79 -11.68 27.75
C GLN A 666 23.12 -10.30 27.84
N ARG A 667 23.11 -9.68 29.03
CA ARG A 667 22.54 -8.33 29.20
C ARG A 667 23.37 -7.25 28.49
N MET A 668 24.71 -7.39 28.47
CA MET A 668 25.59 -6.51 27.70
C MET A 668 25.33 -6.65 26.19
N GLU A 669 25.09 -7.87 25.71
CA GLU A 669 24.71 -8.10 24.31
C GLU A 669 23.39 -7.42 23.96
N VAL A 670 22.35 -7.56 24.81
CA VAL A 670 21.08 -6.84 24.64
C VAL A 670 21.29 -5.32 24.61
N ALA A 671 22.15 -4.76 25.47
CA ALA A 671 22.47 -3.34 25.46
C ALA A 671 23.14 -2.88 24.15
N LYS A 672 24.09 -3.66 23.62
CA LYS A 672 24.74 -3.38 22.32
C LYS A 672 23.74 -3.42 21.16
N LEU A 673 22.87 -4.43 21.14
CA LEU A 673 21.81 -4.58 20.15
C LEU A 673 20.84 -3.38 20.21
N THR A 674 20.44 -2.98 21.42
CA THR A 674 19.54 -1.83 21.63
C THR A 674 20.15 -0.51 21.15
N HIS A 675 21.44 -0.27 21.45
CA HIS A 675 22.14 0.91 20.94
C HIS A 675 22.21 0.93 19.40
N SER A 676 22.45 -0.23 18.78
CA SER A 676 22.41 -0.38 17.33
C SER A 676 21.03 -0.03 16.76
N ALA A 677 19.95 -0.63 17.30
CA ALA A 677 18.57 -0.35 16.88
C ALA A 677 18.20 1.15 17.03
N SER A 678 18.64 1.79 18.11
CA SER A 678 18.47 3.23 18.33
C SER A 678 19.20 4.05 17.26
N THR A 679 20.44 3.68 16.89
CA THR A 679 21.22 4.39 15.86
C THR A 679 20.56 4.33 14.48
N PHE A 680 20.00 3.18 14.11
CA PHE A 680 19.22 3.02 12.88
C PHE A 680 17.94 3.88 12.88
N THR A 681 17.25 3.93 14.02
CA THR A 681 16.04 4.73 14.20
C THR A 681 16.33 6.24 14.17
N THR A 682 17.39 6.69 14.83
CA THR A 682 17.82 8.10 14.78
C THR A 682 18.16 8.51 13.34
N GLY A 683 18.78 7.64 12.55
CA GLY A 683 19.10 7.93 11.14
C GLY A 683 17.88 8.31 10.28
N ILE A 684 16.71 7.68 10.50
CA ILE A 684 15.47 8.06 9.81
C ILE A 684 14.79 9.28 10.47
N LEU A 685 14.82 9.39 11.80
CA LEU A 685 14.20 10.50 12.53
C LEU A 685 14.94 11.83 12.35
N ASP A 686 16.24 11.80 12.07
CA ASP A 686 17.05 12.98 11.73
C ASP A 686 16.68 13.57 10.35
N MET A 687 16.00 12.80 9.51
CA MET A 687 15.43 13.31 8.27
C MET A 687 14.32 14.32 8.61
N ARG A 688 14.41 15.54 8.09
CA ARG A 688 13.31 16.51 8.28
C ARG A 688 12.08 16.07 7.50
N SER A 689 10.89 16.37 8.03
CA SER A 689 9.65 16.21 7.26
C SER A 689 9.71 17.02 5.97
N THR A 690 9.42 16.37 4.85
CA THR A 690 9.56 16.95 3.51
C THR A 690 8.26 16.89 2.74
N LEU A 691 7.93 17.99 2.08
CA LEU A 691 6.91 17.98 1.05
C LEU A 691 7.50 17.34 -0.21
N VAL A 692 6.91 16.21 -0.62
CA VAL A 692 7.29 15.47 -1.83
C VAL A 692 6.09 15.53 -2.78
N GLY A 693 6.17 16.43 -3.77
CA GLY A 693 5.02 16.78 -4.60
C GLY A 693 3.92 17.43 -3.77
N VAL A 694 2.75 16.78 -3.68
CA VAL A 694 1.62 17.27 -2.86
C VAL A 694 1.48 16.57 -1.51
N ILE A 695 2.34 15.58 -1.22
CA ILE A 695 2.21 14.77 0.00
C ILE A 695 3.38 15.08 0.93
N ARG A 696 3.05 15.33 2.19
CA ARG A 696 4.05 15.53 3.24
C ARG A 696 4.49 14.17 3.76
N VAL A 697 5.79 13.90 3.63
CA VAL A 697 6.41 12.69 4.14
C VAL A 697 6.91 12.97 5.56
N ASP A 698 6.38 12.23 6.53
CA ASP A 698 6.85 12.21 7.91
C ASP A 698 7.71 10.96 8.15
N PRO A 699 9.03 11.11 8.44
CA PRO A 699 9.90 9.98 8.76
C PRO A 699 9.42 9.13 9.93
N ALA A 700 8.74 9.72 10.93
CA ALA A 700 8.24 8.96 12.07
C ALA A 700 7.09 8.03 11.67
N GLU A 701 6.17 8.51 10.83
CA GLU A 701 5.08 7.69 10.27
C GLU A 701 5.63 6.58 9.37
N LEU A 702 6.60 6.89 8.52
CA LEU A 702 7.28 5.90 7.67
C LEU A 702 7.94 4.79 8.47
N LEU A 703 8.61 5.16 9.58
CA LEU A 703 9.20 4.18 10.49
C LEU A 703 8.11 3.31 11.14
N GLU A 704 7.00 3.92 11.60
CA GLU A 704 5.88 3.17 12.15
C GLU A 704 5.32 2.16 11.16
N GLU A 705 4.98 2.59 9.95
CA GLU A 705 4.45 1.71 8.91
C GLU A 705 5.42 0.59 8.53
N GLY A 706 6.71 0.91 8.41
CA GLY A 706 7.75 -0.06 8.09
C GLY A 706 7.94 -1.12 9.19
N LEU A 707 7.96 -0.69 10.46
CA LEU A 707 8.03 -1.59 11.62
C LEU A 707 6.78 -2.45 11.75
N LEU A 708 5.60 -1.86 11.54
CA LEU A 708 4.31 -2.56 11.49
C LEU A 708 4.32 -3.68 10.43
N LYS A 709 4.88 -3.42 9.25
CA LYS A 709 5.00 -4.38 8.15
C LYS A 709 5.94 -5.55 8.47
N GLU A 710 7.12 -5.26 9.03
CA GLU A 710 8.04 -6.34 9.45
C GLU A 710 7.46 -7.17 10.60
N LEU A 711 6.86 -6.52 11.61
CA LEU A 711 6.18 -7.24 12.69
C LEU A 711 5.12 -8.19 12.13
N ALA A 712 4.28 -7.72 11.20
CA ALA A 712 3.25 -8.55 10.58
C ALA A 712 3.82 -9.77 9.84
N LYS A 713 4.92 -9.60 9.11
CA LYS A 713 5.61 -10.67 8.40
C LYS A 713 6.18 -11.73 9.36
N HIS A 714 6.85 -11.31 10.44
CA HIS A 714 7.41 -12.25 11.43
C HIS A 714 6.31 -12.98 12.22
N LEU A 715 5.27 -12.26 12.66
CA LEU A 715 4.14 -12.86 13.38
C LEU A 715 3.35 -13.83 12.50
N SER A 716 3.04 -13.46 11.26
CA SER A 716 2.32 -14.35 10.32
C SER A 716 3.10 -15.64 10.09
N LYS A 717 4.43 -15.55 9.89
CA LYS A 717 5.29 -16.73 9.77
C LYS A 717 5.25 -17.63 11.01
N LYS A 718 5.25 -17.05 12.22
CA LYS A 718 5.13 -17.83 13.47
C LYS A 718 3.77 -18.49 13.64
N PHE A 719 2.68 -17.79 13.27
CA PHE A 719 1.35 -18.37 13.26
C PHE A 719 1.24 -19.51 12.25
N GLU A 720 1.75 -19.34 11.03
CA GLU A 720 1.77 -20.40 10.01
C GLU A 720 2.60 -21.61 10.47
N GLU A 721 3.83 -21.39 10.94
CA GLU A 721 4.73 -22.45 11.40
C GLU A 721 4.14 -23.26 12.56
N LEU A 722 3.56 -22.59 13.56
CA LEU A 722 3.13 -23.21 14.81
C LEU A 722 1.67 -23.63 14.84
N LEU A 723 0.78 -23.01 14.05
CA LEU A 723 -0.65 -23.33 14.03
C LEU A 723 -1.10 -24.12 12.80
N GLU A 724 -0.43 -24.04 11.65
CA GLU A 724 -0.88 -24.83 10.49
C GLU A 724 -0.43 -26.30 10.56
N PRO A 725 -1.25 -27.23 10.06
CA PRO A 725 -0.86 -28.64 9.99
C PRO A 725 0.21 -28.84 8.93
N GLN A 726 1.41 -29.24 9.35
CA GLN A 726 2.46 -29.67 8.43
C GLN A 726 1.94 -30.89 7.64
N MET A 727 1.93 -30.81 6.30
CA MET A 727 1.24 -31.74 5.36
C MET A 727 1.64 -33.24 5.45
N LYS A 728 2.44 -33.66 6.43
CA LYS A 728 2.94 -35.03 6.58
C LYS A 728 2.72 -35.56 8.01
N ARG A 729 1.62 -36.30 8.21
CA ARG A 729 1.32 -37.34 9.23
C ARG A 729 0.04 -37.07 10.05
N ASN A 730 -1.06 -37.68 9.61
CA ASN A 730 -2.42 -37.57 10.17
C ASN A 730 -2.66 -38.22 11.55
N GLN A 731 -1.64 -38.69 12.28
CA GLN A 731 -1.85 -39.35 13.58
C GLN A 731 -1.00 -38.79 14.74
N SER A 732 0.04 -37.98 14.48
CA SER A 732 0.86 -37.36 15.55
C SER A 732 0.56 -35.89 15.81
N LEU A 733 -0.47 -35.33 15.17
CA LEU A 733 -0.84 -33.91 15.25
C LEU A 733 -1.60 -33.56 16.55
N LEU A 734 -2.44 -34.48 17.04
CA LEU A 734 -3.28 -34.26 18.23
C LEU A 734 -2.46 -34.33 19.53
N THR A 735 -1.44 -35.19 19.61
CA THR A 735 -0.58 -35.37 20.80
C THR A 735 0.41 -34.22 21.02
N ASN A 736 0.68 -33.39 20.00
CA ASN A 736 1.66 -32.30 20.06
C ASN A 736 1.02 -30.90 20.02
N PHE A 737 -0.30 -30.78 20.10
CA PHE A 737 -1.01 -29.49 20.02
C PHE A 737 -0.68 -28.55 21.19
N LEU A 738 -0.82 -29.01 22.43
CA LEU A 738 -0.54 -28.20 23.64
C LEU A 738 0.92 -27.72 23.72
N PRO A 739 1.95 -28.55 23.45
CA PRO A 739 3.33 -28.08 23.38
C PRO A 739 3.59 -27.03 22.29
N ARG A 740 2.93 -27.15 21.12
CA ARG A 740 3.03 -26.15 20.04
C ARG A 740 2.40 -24.82 20.45
N LEU A 741 1.23 -24.86 21.07
CA LEU A 741 0.57 -23.67 21.62
C LEU A 741 1.42 -23.00 22.71
N GLN A 742 2.04 -23.78 23.59
CA GLN A 742 2.92 -23.27 24.63
C GLN A 742 4.11 -22.50 24.03
N LYS A 743 4.76 -23.07 23.02
CA LYS A 743 5.86 -22.38 22.31
C LYS A 743 5.40 -21.10 21.62
N LEU A 744 4.18 -21.10 21.06
CA LEU A 744 3.60 -19.90 20.46
C LEU A 744 3.37 -18.82 21.54
N ALA A 745 2.76 -19.18 22.67
CA ALA A 745 2.55 -18.26 23.78
C ALA A 745 3.86 -17.64 24.30
N GLU A 746 4.89 -18.46 24.52
CA GLU A 746 6.23 -17.99 24.93
C GLU A 746 6.84 -17.06 23.88
N SER A 747 6.71 -17.37 22.59
CA SER A 747 7.19 -16.51 21.52
C SER A 747 6.43 -15.17 21.46
N MET A 748 5.10 -15.18 21.61
CA MET A 748 4.28 -13.97 21.55
C MET A 748 4.54 -13.05 22.74
N ASP A 749 4.68 -13.62 23.95
CA ASP A 749 5.06 -12.86 25.15
C ASP A 749 6.47 -12.25 25.00
N GLY A 750 7.41 -13.02 24.45
CA GLY A 750 8.75 -12.54 24.08
C GLY A 750 8.71 -11.30 23.18
N TYR A 751 7.95 -11.34 22.08
CA TYR A 751 7.76 -10.18 21.20
C TYR A 751 7.14 -8.98 21.94
N LYS A 752 6.06 -9.19 22.70
CA LYS A 752 5.37 -8.13 23.44
C LYS A 752 6.34 -7.41 24.39
N ARG A 753 7.11 -8.17 25.17
CA ARG A 753 8.04 -7.64 26.17
C ARG A 753 9.26 -6.97 25.55
N SER A 754 9.82 -7.53 24.49
CA SER A 754 10.94 -6.90 23.80
C SER A 754 10.53 -5.61 23.10
N LEU A 755 9.32 -5.53 22.53
CA LEU A 755 8.78 -4.29 21.98
C LEU A 755 8.54 -3.23 23.07
N GLU A 756 8.06 -3.63 24.24
CA GLU A 756 7.93 -2.75 25.40
C GLU A 756 9.30 -2.25 25.90
N TYR A 757 10.31 -3.12 25.90
CA TYR A 757 11.67 -2.77 26.31
C TYR A 757 12.34 -1.75 25.37
N ILE A 758 12.21 -1.91 24.05
CA ILE A 758 12.88 -1.04 23.08
C ILE A 758 12.13 0.28 22.80
N GLN A 759 10.91 0.43 23.32
CA GLN A 759 9.98 1.50 22.94
C GLN A 759 10.58 2.90 23.12
N ASP A 760 11.31 3.11 24.21
CA ASP A 760 11.94 4.40 24.54
C ASP A 760 13.16 4.69 23.65
N TYR A 761 13.84 3.64 23.16
CA TYR A 761 15.04 3.76 22.33
C TYR A 761 14.73 4.00 20.86
N ILE A 762 13.53 3.62 20.42
CA ILE A 762 13.02 3.78 19.05
C ILE A 762 12.05 4.99 18.99
N ASN A 763 11.71 5.60 20.12
CA ASN A 763 10.75 6.71 20.25
C ASN A 763 9.35 6.36 19.69
N MET A 764 8.86 5.18 20.05
CA MET A 764 7.61 4.63 19.50
C MET A 764 6.86 3.81 20.54
N HIS A 765 5.52 3.82 20.50
CA HIS A 765 4.71 3.07 21.46
C HIS A 765 4.64 1.57 21.13
N GLY A 766 5.56 0.78 21.67
CA GLY A 766 5.69 -0.66 21.40
C GLY A 766 4.41 -1.46 21.63
N LEU A 767 3.71 -1.22 22.75
CA LEU A 767 2.47 -1.96 23.07
C LEU A 767 1.32 -1.63 22.10
N LYS A 768 1.22 -0.37 21.64
CA LYS A 768 0.21 0.07 20.66
C LYS A 768 0.43 -0.62 19.32
N ILE A 769 1.68 -0.67 18.85
CA ILE A 769 2.10 -1.34 17.61
C ILE A 769 1.78 -2.83 17.69
N TRP A 770 2.13 -3.48 18.81
CA TRP A 770 1.82 -4.88 19.07
C TRP A 770 0.32 -5.17 18.96
N GLN A 771 -0.52 -4.42 19.71
CA GLN A 771 -1.97 -4.64 19.73
C GLN A 771 -2.60 -4.39 18.35
N LYS A 772 -2.18 -3.32 17.66
CA LYS A 772 -2.64 -2.98 16.31
C LYS A 772 -2.36 -4.12 15.33
N GLN A 773 -1.13 -4.67 15.34
CA GLN A 773 -0.75 -5.71 14.37
C GLN A 773 -1.33 -7.09 14.67
N VAL A 774 -1.30 -7.54 15.92
CA VAL A 774 -1.93 -8.81 16.28
C VAL A 774 -3.42 -8.77 15.95
N SER A 775 -4.10 -7.65 16.20
CA SER A 775 -5.50 -7.47 15.82
C SER A 775 -5.71 -7.55 14.31
N ALA A 776 -4.90 -6.85 13.52
CA ALA A 776 -5.00 -6.82 12.07
C ALA A 776 -4.82 -8.23 11.46
N ILE A 777 -3.76 -8.94 11.84
CA ILE A 777 -3.44 -10.28 11.30
C ILE A 777 -4.55 -11.30 11.61
N ILE A 778 -5.05 -11.31 12.85
CA ILE A 778 -6.13 -12.22 13.26
C ILE A 778 -7.41 -11.90 12.51
N ASN A 779 -7.81 -10.62 12.44
CA ASN A 779 -9.04 -10.21 11.77
C ASN A 779 -8.97 -10.47 10.25
N GLU A 780 -7.81 -10.27 9.62
CA GLU A 780 -7.60 -10.60 8.21
C GLU A 780 -7.75 -12.10 7.97
N SER A 781 -7.13 -12.94 8.82
CA SER A 781 -7.26 -14.41 8.72
C SER A 781 -8.71 -14.88 8.89
N VAL A 782 -9.44 -14.31 9.85
CA VAL A 782 -10.86 -14.61 10.07
C VAL A 782 -11.72 -14.16 8.88
N SER A 783 -11.47 -12.96 8.36
CA SER A 783 -12.21 -12.41 7.22
C SER A 783 -11.99 -13.23 5.95
N LYS A 784 -10.75 -13.66 5.69
CA LYS A 784 -10.42 -14.59 4.60
C LYS A 784 -11.22 -15.88 4.71
N GLU A 785 -11.31 -16.46 5.90
CA GLU A 785 -12.05 -17.70 6.14
C GLU A 785 -13.57 -17.52 5.91
N ILE A 786 -14.14 -16.40 6.36
CA ILE A 786 -15.57 -16.09 6.18
C ILE A 786 -15.91 -15.84 4.71
N SER A 787 -15.00 -15.21 3.95
CA SER A 787 -15.20 -14.87 2.53
C SER A 787 -15.19 -16.07 1.57
N LEU A 788 -14.84 -17.27 2.03
CA LEU A 788 -14.85 -18.48 1.20
C LEU A 788 -16.27 -18.81 0.71
N ARG A 789 -16.43 -19.06 -0.60
CA ARG A 789 -17.73 -19.40 -1.24
C ARG A 789 -18.47 -20.58 -0.60
N LYS A 790 -17.74 -21.57 -0.09
CA LYS A 790 -18.31 -22.74 0.61
C LYS A 790 -18.66 -22.47 2.08
N GLY A 791 -18.37 -21.27 2.57
CA GLY A 791 -18.46 -20.88 3.97
C GLY A 791 -17.42 -21.56 4.85
N VAL A 792 -17.41 -21.17 6.13
CA VAL A 792 -16.56 -21.79 7.15
C VAL A 792 -17.09 -23.20 7.47
N THR A 793 -16.38 -24.25 7.05
CA THR A 793 -16.75 -25.65 7.31
C THR A 793 -15.62 -26.46 7.96
N LEU A 794 -15.98 -27.46 8.77
CA LEU A 794 -15.01 -28.25 9.55
C LEU A 794 -14.10 -29.13 8.69
N TYR A 795 -14.60 -29.66 7.56
CA TYR A 795 -13.92 -30.67 6.74
C TYR A 795 -13.39 -30.14 5.40
N SER A 796 -13.45 -28.83 5.14
CA SER A 796 -12.82 -28.19 3.97
C SER A 796 -11.38 -27.74 4.28
N PRO A 797 -10.54 -27.52 3.23
CA PRO A 797 -9.29 -26.79 3.40
C PRO A 797 -9.53 -25.42 4.04
N SER A 798 -8.56 -24.97 4.84
CA SER A 798 -8.55 -23.64 5.46
C SER A 798 -8.04 -22.58 4.49
N ALA A 799 -8.52 -21.34 4.60
CA ALA A 799 -7.94 -20.18 3.92
C ALA A 799 -6.86 -19.47 4.76
N GLY A 800 -6.74 -19.77 6.05
CA GLY A 800 -5.62 -19.28 6.87
C GLY A 800 -5.45 -19.98 8.22
N PHE A 801 -4.51 -19.50 9.04
CA PHE A 801 -4.14 -20.11 10.31
C PHE A 801 -5.28 -20.14 11.34
N MET A 802 -6.14 -19.11 11.40
CA MET A 802 -7.28 -19.09 12.35
C MET A 802 -8.32 -20.16 12.02
N GLY A 803 -8.61 -20.37 10.73
CA GLY A 803 -9.46 -21.48 10.29
C GLY A 803 -8.83 -22.84 10.59
N SER A 804 -7.51 -22.97 10.44
CA SER A 804 -6.76 -24.19 10.77
C SER A 804 -6.80 -24.48 12.28
N LEU A 805 -6.66 -23.44 13.10
CA LEU A 805 -6.74 -23.54 14.56
C LEU A 805 -8.16 -23.95 15.02
N ALA A 806 -9.20 -23.29 14.49
CA ALA A 806 -10.59 -23.61 14.80
C ALA A 806 -10.92 -25.08 14.49
N ARG A 807 -10.47 -25.59 13.34
CA ARG A 807 -10.67 -27.00 12.96
C ARG A 807 -9.91 -27.96 13.86
N GLN A 808 -8.66 -27.66 14.20
CA GLN A 808 -7.86 -28.51 15.10
C GLN A 808 -8.49 -28.62 16.49
N VAL A 809 -8.93 -27.50 17.07
CA VAL A 809 -9.60 -27.50 18.38
C VAL A 809 -10.92 -28.27 18.32
N ALA A 810 -11.74 -28.07 17.27
CA ALA A 810 -12.98 -28.83 17.10
C ALA A 810 -12.75 -30.34 16.86
N GLN A 811 -11.68 -30.72 16.17
CA GLN A 811 -11.30 -32.13 15.97
C GLN A 811 -10.77 -32.80 17.24
N LEU A 812 -10.12 -32.07 18.15
CA LEU A 812 -9.71 -32.58 19.46
C LEU A 812 -10.89 -32.99 20.34
N VAL A 813 -12.06 -32.38 20.14
CA VAL A 813 -13.28 -32.63 20.92
C VAL A 813 -14.35 -33.41 20.13
N ASP A 814 -13.94 -34.14 19.09
CA ASP A 814 -14.85 -34.96 18.28
C ASP A 814 -15.53 -36.04 19.15
N ALA A 815 -16.87 -36.12 19.11
CA ALA A 815 -17.67 -37.02 19.94
C ALA A 815 -17.39 -38.52 19.67
N ARG A 816 -16.75 -38.86 18.55
CA ARG A 816 -16.28 -40.23 18.26
C ARG A 816 -15.13 -40.66 19.17
N VAL A 817 -14.36 -39.70 19.66
CA VAL A 817 -13.11 -39.94 20.41
C VAL A 817 -13.22 -39.40 21.83
N CYS A 818 -13.96 -38.32 22.06
CA CYS A 818 -14.08 -37.67 23.35
C CYS A 818 -15.52 -37.68 23.88
N THR A 819 -15.64 -37.57 25.19
CA THR A 819 -16.89 -37.34 25.92
C THR A 819 -16.73 -36.11 26.80
N TYR A 820 -17.70 -35.20 26.77
CA TYR A 820 -17.73 -34.00 27.59
C TYR A 820 -18.35 -34.27 28.95
N VAL A 821 -17.66 -33.84 30.01
CA VAL A 821 -18.14 -33.94 31.39
C VAL A 821 -18.38 -32.51 31.91
N PRO A 822 -19.65 -32.06 32.05
CA PRO A 822 -20.00 -30.70 32.44
C PRO A 822 -19.49 -30.31 33.83
N VAL A 823 -19.54 -31.23 34.80
CA VAL A 823 -19.10 -30.99 36.19
C VAL A 823 -17.62 -30.62 36.25
N ASN A 824 -16.80 -31.24 35.41
CA ASN A 824 -15.37 -30.95 35.30
C ASN A 824 -15.06 -29.83 34.31
N ALA A 825 -16.06 -29.38 33.55
CA ALA A 825 -15.90 -28.46 32.43
C ALA A 825 -14.78 -28.91 31.46
N ALA A 826 -14.73 -30.21 31.14
CA ALA A 826 -13.62 -30.80 30.38
C ALA A 826 -14.07 -31.96 29.46
N TRP A 827 -13.29 -32.21 28.42
CA TRP A 827 -13.43 -33.35 27.52
C TRP A 827 -12.44 -34.45 27.91
N PHE A 828 -12.92 -35.68 27.96
CA PHE A 828 -12.15 -36.87 28.28
C PHE A 828 -12.12 -37.81 27.08
N ASP A 829 -10.99 -38.48 26.83
CA ASP A 829 -10.90 -39.52 25.81
C ASP A 829 -11.79 -40.71 26.20
N ALA A 830 -12.64 -41.14 25.28
CA ALA A 830 -13.65 -42.19 25.53
C ALA A 830 -13.04 -43.57 25.77
N LYS A 831 -11.77 -43.80 25.39
CA LYS A 831 -11.06 -45.08 25.59
C LYS A 831 -10.12 -45.03 26.79
N THR A 832 -9.29 -44.00 26.90
CA THR A 832 -8.26 -43.89 27.96
C THR A 832 -8.75 -43.17 29.21
N GLN A 833 -9.91 -42.50 29.15
CA GLN A 833 -10.46 -41.67 30.23
C GLN A 833 -9.52 -40.57 30.70
N THR A 834 -8.56 -40.17 29.87
CA THR A 834 -7.65 -39.07 30.15
C THR A 834 -8.25 -37.75 29.70
N GLU A 835 -8.04 -36.70 30.46
CA GLU A 835 -8.47 -35.34 30.11
C GLU A 835 -7.73 -34.83 28.86
N VAL A 836 -8.47 -34.32 27.87
CA VAL A 836 -7.95 -33.88 26.56
C VAL A 836 -8.01 -32.36 26.42
N VAL A 837 -9.17 -31.76 26.67
CA VAL A 837 -9.40 -30.30 26.60
C VAL A 837 -10.10 -29.84 27.86
N ASN A 838 -9.64 -28.74 28.45
CA ASN A 838 -10.20 -28.16 29.67
C ASN A 838 -10.01 -26.64 29.71
N THR A 839 -10.39 -26.00 30.81
CA THR A 839 -10.21 -24.57 31.04
C THR A 839 -8.75 -24.12 30.89
N LYS A 840 -7.76 -24.95 31.25
CA LYS A 840 -6.32 -24.64 31.06
C LYS A 840 -5.95 -24.59 29.58
N THR A 841 -6.56 -25.41 28.73
CA THR A 841 -6.37 -25.33 27.27
C THR A 841 -6.85 -23.97 26.73
N PHE A 842 -7.99 -23.46 27.20
CA PHE A 842 -8.48 -22.14 26.79
C PHE A 842 -7.65 -20.98 27.35
N ALA A 843 -7.13 -21.11 28.58
CA ALA A 843 -6.16 -20.16 29.13
C ALA A 843 -4.88 -20.10 28.27
N LYS A 844 -4.33 -21.25 27.86
CA LYS A 844 -3.18 -21.32 26.95
C LYS A 844 -3.48 -20.77 25.55
N LEU A 845 -4.68 -21.01 25.02
CA LEU A 845 -5.12 -20.38 23.77
C LEU A 845 -5.17 -18.86 23.92
N ASN A 846 -5.66 -18.34 25.05
CA ASN A 846 -5.65 -16.91 25.32
C ASN A 846 -4.23 -16.34 25.41
N GLU A 847 -3.29 -17.05 26.03
CA GLU A 847 -1.88 -16.65 26.07
C GLU A 847 -1.24 -16.63 24.66
N ALA A 848 -1.63 -17.57 23.78
CA ALA A 848 -1.06 -17.72 22.45
C ALA A 848 -1.64 -16.76 21.39
N VAL A 849 -2.95 -16.52 21.38
CA VAL A 849 -3.62 -15.70 20.34
C VAL A 849 -4.36 -14.48 20.90
N GLY A 850 -4.35 -14.28 22.23
CA GLY A 850 -5.03 -13.19 22.90
C GLY A 850 -6.56 -13.26 22.87
N VAL A 851 -7.20 -12.30 23.53
CA VAL A 851 -8.66 -12.12 23.56
C VAL A 851 -9.23 -11.97 22.14
N ILE A 852 -8.50 -11.31 21.25
CA ILE A 852 -8.90 -11.10 19.85
C ILE A 852 -8.92 -12.42 19.09
N GLY A 853 -7.92 -13.28 19.28
CA GLY A 853 -7.89 -14.62 18.69
C GLY A 853 -9.03 -15.50 19.19
N LEU A 854 -9.31 -15.48 20.50
CA LEU A 854 -10.44 -16.19 21.07
C LEU A 854 -11.79 -15.70 20.52
N HIS A 855 -11.98 -14.38 20.38
CA HIS A 855 -13.15 -13.81 19.73
C HIS A 855 -13.25 -14.20 18.25
N GLY A 856 -12.11 -14.28 17.55
CA GLY A 856 -12.02 -14.80 16.19
C GLY A 856 -12.48 -16.25 16.09
N LEU A 857 -12.04 -17.12 17.01
CA LEU A 857 -12.51 -18.52 17.10
C LEU A 857 -14.01 -18.60 17.37
N ASP A 858 -14.53 -17.80 18.30
CA ASP A 858 -15.97 -17.73 18.58
C ASP A 858 -16.77 -17.37 17.33
N THR A 859 -16.29 -16.38 16.58
CA THR A 859 -16.90 -15.94 15.33
C THR A 859 -16.90 -17.05 14.29
N LEU A 860 -15.77 -17.73 14.09
CA LEU A 860 -15.68 -18.85 13.15
C LEU A 860 -16.62 -20.01 13.54
N TYR A 861 -16.71 -20.35 14.83
CA TYR A 861 -17.65 -21.36 15.30
C TYR A 861 -19.11 -20.94 15.11
N ALA A 862 -19.44 -19.65 15.29
CA ALA A 862 -20.76 -19.14 15.00
C ALA A 862 -21.14 -19.29 13.51
N PHE A 863 -20.21 -19.04 12.59
CA PHE A 863 -20.41 -19.30 11.16
C PHE A 863 -20.52 -20.80 10.85
N MET A 864 -19.71 -21.65 11.48
CA MET A 864 -19.83 -23.11 11.34
C MET A 864 -21.20 -23.60 11.80
N ILE A 865 -21.71 -23.11 12.94
CA ILE A 865 -23.05 -23.44 13.45
C ILE A 865 -24.13 -22.97 12.48
N LYS A 866 -24.04 -21.73 11.98
CA LYS A 866 -24.97 -21.22 10.95
C LYS A 866 -25.03 -22.14 9.72
N ASN A 867 -23.88 -22.60 9.23
CA ASN A 867 -23.80 -23.50 8.08
C ASN A 867 -24.38 -24.88 8.39
N GLN A 868 -24.14 -25.42 9.59
CA GLN A 868 -24.78 -26.67 10.03
C GLN A 868 -26.29 -26.51 10.17
N LEU A 869 -26.79 -25.38 10.66
CA LEU A 869 -28.23 -25.09 10.73
C LEU A 869 -28.88 -25.02 9.34
N GLN A 870 -28.19 -24.49 8.33
CA GLN A 870 -28.67 -24.54 6.94
C GLN A 870 -28.77 -25.98 6.42
N LEU A 871 -27.82 -26.84 6.80
CA LEU A 871 -27.89 -28.27 6.49
C LEU A 871 -29.05 -28.96 7.25
N VAL A 872 -29.33 -28.56 8.50
CA VAL A 872 -30.54 -28.99 9.22
C VAL A 872 -31.80 -28.58 8.47
N GLN A 873 -31.89 -27.35 7.92
CA GLN A 873 -33.04 -26.93 7.11
C GLN A 873 -33.23 -27.84 5.89
N GLN A 874 -32.15 -28.20 5.19
CA GLN A 874 -32.21 -29.12 4.05
C GLN A 874 -32.71 -30.51 4.48
N ILE A 875 -32.26 -31.01 5.64
CA ILE A 875 -32.73 -32.29 6.19
C ILE A 875 -34.21 -32.20 6.57
N LEU A 876 -34.66 -31.11 7.21
CA LEU A 876 -36.05 -30.91 7.61
C LEU A 876 -37.00 -30.81 6.42
N ARG A 877 -36.61 -30.16 5.32
CA ARG A 877 -37.38 -30.16 4.06
C ARG A 877 -37.61 -31.57 3.53
N ASN A 878 -36.62 -32.45 3.66
CA ASN A 878 -36.73 -33.85 3.24
C ASN A 878 -37.60 -34.72 4.18
N ILE A 879 -37.85 -34.26 5.41
CA ILE A 879 -38.63 -34.95 6.45
C ILE A 879 -40.14 -34.66 6.32
N GLN A 880 -40.51 -33.44 5.91
CA GLN A 880 -41.88 -32.94 5.93
C GLN A 880 -42.90 -33.84 5.20
N ASP A 881 -42.46 -34.62 4.19
CA ASP A 881 -43.34 -35.53 3.44
C ASP A 881 -43.27 -37.01 3.87
N LYS A 882 -42.38 -37.39 4.80
CA LYS A 882 -42.03 -38.81 5.07
C LYS A 882 -42.37 -39.33 6.45
N LEU A 883 -42.52 -38.47 7.46
CA LEU A 883 -42.73 -38.87 8.86
C LEU A 883 -44.07 -38.33 9.40
N PRO A 884 -45.00 -39.20 9.83
CA PRO A 884 -46.29 -38.77 10.38
C PRO A 884 -46.12 -38.28 11.83
N LEU A 885 -45.74 -37.02 12.00
CA LEU A 885 -45.47 -36.40 13.32
C LEU A 885 -46.72 -35.85 14.01
N GLY A 886 -47.73 -35.40 13.24
CA GLY A 886 -48.85 -34.59 13.73
C GLY A 886 -49.82 -35.25 14.73
N ASN A 887 -49.83 -36.58 14.86
CA ASN A 887 -50.82 -37.28 15.71
C ASN A 887 -50.25 -37.82 17.04
N VAL A 888 -48.94 -37.71 17.29
CA VAL A 888 -48.28 -38.37 18.43
C VAL A 888 -48.28 -37.51 19.69
N ALA A 889 -48.26 -36.18 19.56
CA ALA A 889 -48.28 -35.27 20.70
C ALA A 889 -49.64 -35.26 21.43
N GLU A 890 -50.71 -35.64 20.73
CA GLU A 890 -52.11 -35.69 21.24
C GLU A 890 -52.54 -37.12 21.65
N ALA A 891 -51.69 -38.13 21.46
CA ALA A 891 -52.01 -39.52 21.79
C ALA A 891 -52.05 -39.75 23.32
N ASP A 892 -52.92 -40.65 23.76
CA ASP A 892 -52.98 -41.09 25.17
C ASP A 892 -51.60 -41.58 25.65
N ALA A 893 -51.22 -41.23 26.88
CA ALA A 893 -49.91 -41.56 27.45
C ALA A 893 -49.59 -43.07 27.39
N ASN A 894 -50.60 -43.95 27.35
CA ASN A 894 -50.42 -45.41 27.24
C ASN A 894 -50.04 -45.89 25.83
N GLN A 895 -50.38 -45.14 24.78
CA GLN A 895 -50.18 -45.53 23.38
C GLN A 895 -48.96 -44.83 22.75
N MET A 896 -48.63 -43.63 23.26
CA MET A 896 -47.51 -42.81 22.84
C MET A 896 -46.16 -43.57 22.71
N PRO A 897 -45.72 -44.45 23.65
CA PRO A 897 -44.43 -45.14 23.48
C PRO A 897 -44.36 -46.07 22.28
N LYS A 898 -45.47 -46.75 21.94
CA LYS A 898 -45.54 -47.65 20.78
C LYS A 898 -45.54 -46.87 19.46
N ASP A 899 -46.20 -45.72 19.43
CA ASP A 899 -46.24 -44.85 18.26
C ASP A 899 -44.86 -44.22 17.99
N VAL A 900 -44.16 -43.82 19.06
CA VAL A 900 -42.77 -43.32 18.98
C VAL A 900 -41.83 -44.41 18.44
N GLU A 901 -41.92 -45.65 18.93
CA GLU A 901 -41.08 -46.77 18.44
C GLU A 901 -41.28 -47.02 16.93
N GLN A 902 -42.53 -47.01 16.44
CA GLN A 902 -42.83 -47.16 15.01
C GLN A 902 -42.24 -46.03 14.15
N ILE A 903 -42.25 -44.80 14.66
CA ILE A 903 -41.68 -43.63 13.97
C ILE A 903 -40.15 -43.72 13.94
N ILE A 904 -39.53 -44.15 15.02
CA ILE A 904 -38.07 -44.36 15.09
C ILE A 904 -37.63 -45.38 14.03
N VAL A 905 -38.33 -46.52 13.93
CA VAL A 905 -38.02 -47.55 12.92
C VAL A 905 -38.17 -47.03 11.49
N LYS A 906 -39.25 -46.28 11.20
CA LYS A 906 -39.49 -45.70 9.87
C LYS A 906 -38.49 -44.57 9.52
N GLY A 907 -38.04 -43.80 10.51
CA GLY A 907 -37.20 -42.61 10.36
C GLY A 907 -35.72 -42.78 10.65
N MET A 908 -35.25 -43.99 10.98
CA MET A 908 -33.93 -44.25 11.58
C MET A 908 -32.75 -43.55 10.87
N LYS A 909 -32.65 -43.66 9.54
CA LYS A 909 -31.54 -43.05 8.77
C LYS A 909 -31.52 -41.53 8.86
N THR A 910 -32.70 -40.90 8.78
CA THR A 910 -32.82 -39.44 8.78
C THR A 910 -32.66 -38.87 10.19
N LEU A 911 -33.18 -39.56 11.21
CA LEU A 911 -32.93 -39.22 12.62
C LEU A 911 -31.43 -39.31 12.93
N GLN A 912 -30.74 -40.34 12.46
CA GLN A 912 -29.29 -40.48 12.64
C GLN A 912 -28.50 -39.34 11.96
N GLN A 913 -28.84 -38.99 10.72
CA GLN A 913 -28.23 -37.84 10.03
C GLN A 913 -28.43 -36.54 10.81
N LEU A 914 -29.64 -36.31 11.34
CA LEU A 914 -29.92 -35.13 12.14
C LEU A 914 -29.17 -35.15 13.49
N THR A 915 -29.06 -36.32 14.14
CA THR A 915 -28.27 -36.50 15.37
C THR A 915 -26.80 -36.13 15.15
N GLU A 916 -26.16 -36.61 14.08
CA GLU A 916 -24.75 -36.32 13.80
C GLU A 916 -24.49 -34.81 13.66
N VAL A 917 -25.40 -34.09 13.02
CA VAL A 917 -25.33 -32.63 12.85
C VAL A 917 -25.59 -31.90 14.16
N LEU A 918 -26.57 -32.34 14.95
CA LEU A 918 -26.90 -31.72 16.24
C LEU A 918 -25.80 -31.94 17.29
N VAL A 919 -25.17 -33.12 17.32
CA VAL A 919 -23.99 -33.38 18.17
C VAL A 919 -22.88 -32.40 17.81
N LEU A 920 -22.59 -32.21 16.52
CA LEU A 920 -21.58 -31.22 16.09
C LEU A 920 -21.96 -29.79 16.51
N ILE A 921 -23.20 -29.36 16.29
CA ILE A 921 -23.68 -28.03 16.73
C ILE A 921 -23.49 -27.86 18.24
N GLY A 922 -23.86 -28.87 19.03
CA GLY A 922 -23.71 -28.83 20.48
C GLY A 922 -22.26 -28.82 20.96
N THR A 923 -21.37 -29.56 20.30
CA THR A 923 -19.93 -29.50 20.56
C THR A 923 -19.38 -28.10 20.28
N LEU A 924 -19.73 -27.51 19.14
CA LEU A 924 -19.32 -26.15 18.79
C LEU A 924 -19.87 -25.11 19.79
N GLN A 925 -21.13 -25.22 20.19
CA GLN A 925 -21.72 -24.33 21.21
C GLN A 925 -21.04 -24.46 22.57
N THR A 926 -20.65 -25.68 22.95
CA THR A 926 -19.91 -25.92 24.19
C THR A 926 -18.53 -25.27 24.12
N LEU A 927 -17.82 -25.35 22.98
CA LEU A 927 -16.57 -24.62 22.76
C LEU A 927 -16.77 -23.10 22.90
N ARG A 928 -17.83 -22.53 22.31
CA ARG A 928 -18.16 -21.10 22.45
C ARG A 928 -18.39 -20.69 23.91
N LYS A 929 -19.02 -21.55 24.73
CA LYS A 929 -19.22 -21.32 26.18
C LYS A 929 -17.91 -21.24 26.94
N HIS A 930 -16.96 -22.13 26.65
CA HIS A 930 -15.62 -22.08 27.25
C HIS A 930 -14.83 -20.85 26.82
N ILE A 931 -14.93 -20.46 25.54
CA ILE A 931 -14.31 -19.23 25.03
C ILE A 931 -14.88 -17.99 25.73
N ALA A 932 -16.21 -17.87 25.82
CA ALA A 932 -16.86 -16.75 26.51
C ALA A 932 -16.44 -16.69 27.98
N TYR A 933 -16.40 -17.84 28.66
CA TYR A 933 -15.92 -17.93 30.04
C TYR A 933 -14.47 -17.46 30.19
N GLN A 934 -13.57 -17.89 29.31
CA GLN A 934 -12.17 -17.50 29.36
C GLN A 934 -11.98 -16.00 29.08
N ILE A 935 -12.65 -15.46 28.05
CA ILE A 935 -12.62 -14.02 27.73
C ILE A 935 -13.11 -13.18 28.91
N ASN A 936 -14.22 -13.58 29.53
CA ASN A 936 -14.78 -12.89 30.68
C ASN A 936 -13.82 -12.95 31.89
N THR A 937 -13.24 -14.13 32.14
CA THR A 937 -12.24 -14.31 33.19
C THR A 937 -11.06 -13.36 32.98
N THR A 938 -10.50 -13.30 31.77
CA THR A 938 -9.43 -12.36 31.43
C THR A 938 -9.87 -10.90 31.59
N CYS A 939 -11.08 -10.54 31.16
CA CYS A 939 -11.61 -9.18 31.30
C CYS A 939 -11.75 -8.76 32.79
N LYS A 940 -12.14 -9.68 33.67
CA LYS A 940 -12.20 -9.43 35.12
C LYS A 940 -10.84 -9.17 35.75
N PHE A 941 -9.78 -9.79 35.24
CA PHE A 941 -8.41 -9.58 35.74
C PHE A 941 -7.77 -8.32 35.13
N ASP A 942 -7.83 -8.17 33.81
CA ASP A 942 -7.11 -7.11 33.09
C ASP A 942 -7.89 -5.77 33.07
N SER A 943 -9.21 -5.80 33.20
CA SER A 943 -10.08 -4.62 33.02
C SER A 943 -11.36 -4.70 33.87
N ALA A 944 -11.21 -4.94 35.18
CA ALA A 944 -12.32 -5.15 36.12
C ALA A 944 -13.41 -4.05 36.07
N HIS A 945 -13.00 -2.78 35.94
CA HIS A 945 -13.96 -1.66 35.87
C HIS A 945 -14.81 -1.67 34.59
N LEU A 946 -14.22 -2.08 33.46
CA LEU A 946 -14.94 -2.20 32.19
C LEU A 946 -15.97 -3.34 32.28
N GLU A 947 -15.56 -4.49 32.79
CA GLU A 947 -16.43 -5.65 32.97
C GLU A 947 -17.62 -5.31 33.88
N ALA A 948 -17.36 -4.70 35.04
CA ALA A 948 -18.39 -4.34 36.00
C ALA A 948 -19.37 -3.30 35.41
N SER A 949 -18.86 -2.31 34.68
CA SER A 949 -19.68 -1.28 34.03
C SER A 949 -20.58 -1.87 32.95
N LEU A 950 -20.02 -2.74 32.09
CA LEU A 950 -20.78 -3.40 31.02
C LEU A 950 -21.83 -4.36 31.57
N ARG A 951 -21.50 -5.12 32.61
CA ARG A 951 -22.44 -6.01 33.30
C ARG A 951 -23.60 -5.22 33.91
N THR A 952 -23.29 -4.16 34.65
CA THR A 952 -24.31 -3.30 35.28
C THR A 952 -25.22 -2.65 34.23
N MET A 953 -24.64 -2.17 33.13
CA MET A 953 -25.40 -1.58 32.02
C MET A 953 -26.32 -2.62 31.37
N ASN A 954 -25.82 -3.83 31.12
CA ASN A 954 -26.61 -4.91 30.54
C ASN A 954 -27.76 -5.33 31.46
N GLU A 955 -27.52 -5.50 32.76
CA GLU A 955 -28.55 -5.84 33.75
C GLU A 955 -29.65 -4.76 33.80
N SER A 956 -29.25 -3.48 33.87
CA SER A 956 -30.18 -2.33 33.88
C SER A 956 -31.05 -2.28 32.61
N LEU A 957 -30.46 -2.48 31.43
CA LEU A 957 -31.20 -2.51 30.17
C LEU A 957 -32.15 -3.71 30.08
N MET A 958 -31.71 -4.89 30.53
CA MET A 958 -32.56 -6.08 30.56
C MET A 958 -33.75 -5.91 31.51
N ASP A 959 -33.56 -5.25 32.65
CA ASP A 959 -34.63 -4.93 33.58
C ASP A 959 -35.60 -3.90 33.01
N GLU A 960 -35.10 -2.89 32.30
CA GLU A 960 -35.95 -1.94 31.58
C GLU A 960 -36.78 -2.64 30.48
N LEU A 961 -36.17 -3.51 29.67
CA LEU A 961 -36.86 -4.29 28.63
C LEU A 961 -37.93 -5.20 29.22
N LYS A 962 -37.65 -5.91 30.32
CA LYS A 962 -38.64 -6.74 31.04
C LYS A 962 -39.78 -5.90 31.59
N SER A 963 -39.48 -4.75 32.20
CA SER A 963 -40.49 -3.85 32.77
C SER A 963 -41.41 -3.25 31.70
N THR A 964 -40.88 -3.03 30.50
CA THR A 964 -41.59 -2.44 29.37
C THR A 964 -42.45 -3.49 28.65
N SER A 965 -41.92 -4.71 28.49
CA SER A 965 -42.66 -5.89 27.97
C SER A 965 -43.90 -6.21 28.81
N ASN A 966 -43.77 -6.18 30.15
CA ASN A 966 -44.90 -6.41 31.06
C ASN A 966 -45.99 -5.31 31.01
N LYS A 967 -45.69 -4.15 30.40
CA LYS A 967 -46.58 -2.97 30.37
C LYS A 967 -47.12 -2.64 28.97
N ASN A 968 -46.81 -3.44 27.94
CA ASN A 968 -47.18 -3.17 26.52
C ASN A 968 -46.85 -1.74 26.05
N MET A 969 -45.73 -1.16 26.53
CA MET A 969 -45.23 0.14 26.08
C MET A 969 -44.06 -0.05 25.10
N PRO A 970 -43.80 0.91 24.19
CA PRO A 970 -42.60 0.87 23.36
C PRO A 970 -41.34 0.96 24.24
N PRO A 971 -40.28 0.18 23.98
CA PRO A 971 -39.04 0.23 24.75
C PRO A 971 -38.42 1.62 24.64
N LYS A 972 -38.00 2.20 25.78
CA LYS A 972 -37.27 3.47 25.81
C LYS A 972 -35.82 3.36 25.33
N VAL A 973 -35.35 2.13 25.10
CA VAL A 973 -33.99 1.80 24.69
C VAL A 973 -33.89 1.88 23.17
N SER A 974 -32.93 2.64 22.65
CA SER A 974 -32.68 2.71 21.21
C SER A 974 -32.07 1.41 20.68
N THR A 975 -32.44 1.02 19.46
CA THR A 975 -31.88 -0.15 18.77
C THR A 975 -30.39 0.00 18.50
N GLU A 976 -29.92 1.22 18.27
CA GLU A 976 -28.50 1.54 18.06
C GLU A 976 -27.67 1.31 19.33
N LEU A 977 -28.18 1.71 20.50
CA LEU A 977 -27.52 1.45 21.78
C LEU A 977 -27.40 -0.06 22.05
N MET A 978 -28.46 -0.83 21.78
CA MET A 978 -28.44 -2.29 21.93
C MET A 978 -27.40 -2.94 21.01
N HIS A 979 -27.31 -2.49 19.76
CA HIS A 979 -26.34 -3.03 18.81
C HIS A 979 -24.90 -2.71 19.21
N ASN A 980 -24.63 -1.46 19.62
CA ASN A 980 -23.31 -1.05 20.07
C ASN A 980 -22.90 -1.80 21.35
N LEU A 981 -23.82 -1.96 22.30
CA LEU A 981 -23.56 -2.68 23.55
C LEU A 981 -23.29 -4.17 23.31
N ASP A 982 -24.04 -4.84 22.43
CA ASP A 982 -23.83 -6.26 22.11
C ASP A 982 -22.40 -6.55 21.61
N ASN A 983 -21.84 -5.63 20.82
CA ASN A 983 -20.45 -5.73 20.36
C ASN A 983 -19.45 -5.70 21.54
N TYR A 984 -19.65 -4.82 22.53
CA TYR A 984 -18.80 -4.76 23.72
C TYR A 984 -19.00 -5.99 24.62
N LEU A 985 -20.25 -6.40 24.85
CA LEU A 985 -20.59 -7.57 25.66
C LEU A 985 -19.97 -8.85 25.08
N THR A 986 -20.06 -9.03 23.75
CA THR A 986 -19.45 -10.17 23.07
C THR A 986 -17.93 -10.19 23.23
N ARG A 987 -17.26 -9.03 23.10
CA ARG A 987 -15.80 -8.89 23.27
C ARG A 987 -15.32 -9.07 24.72
N CYS A 988 -16.20 -8.85 25.70
CA CYS A 988 -15.93 -9.09 27.12
C CYS A 988 -16.43 -10.46 27.61
N GLY A 989 -16.96 -11.32 26.74
CA GLY A 989 -17.49 -12.63 27.14
C GLY A 989 -18.72 -12.55 28.05
N LEU A 990 -19.45 -11.43 28.00
CA LEU A 990 -20.67 -11.15 28.75
C LEU A 990 -21.92 -11.46 27.91
N TYR A 991 -21.97 -12.67 27.35
CA TYR A 991 -23.12 -13.16 26.60
C TYR A 991 -23.30 -14.66 26.81
N ASP A 992 -24.50 -15.17 26.54
CA ASP A 992 -24.80 -16.59 26.60
C ASP A 992 -24.81 -17.20 25.18
N PRO A 993 -23.85 -18.08 24.83
CA PRO A 993 -23.81 -18.72 23.51
C PRO A 993 -25.04 -19.60 23.21
N PHE A 994 -25.65 -20.20 24.24
CA PHE A 994 -26.74 -21.17 24.06
C PHE A 994 -28.07 -20.50 23.64
N SER A 995 -28.25 -19.23 23.97
CA SER A 995 -29.43 -18.44 23.58
C SER A 995 -29.25 -17.66 22.26
N LYS A 996 -28.10 -17.77 21.58
CA LYS A 996 -27.83 -17.01 20.35
C LYS A 996 -28.69 -17.48 19.17
N ILE A 997 -29.33 -16.52 18.50
CA ILE A 997 -30.11 -16.75 17.27
C ILE A 997 -29.20 -16.54 16.05
N TYR A 998 -29.02 -17.57 15.24
CA TYR A 998 -28.17 -17.59 14.04
C TYR A 998 -28.94 -17.40 12.75
N VAL A 999 -30.17 -17.92 12.68
CA VAL A 999 -31.02 -17.85 11.49
C VAL A 999 -32.36 -17.22 11.86
N LYS A 1000 -32.62 -16.02 11.32
CA LYS A 1000 -33.89 -15.32 11.51
C LYS A 1000 -34.91 -15.81 10.49
N SER A 1001 -36.14 -16.10 10.94
CA SER A 1001 -37.32 -16.33 10.08
C SER A 1001 -37.23 -17.51 9.10
N ALA A 1002 -36.75 -18.68 9.55
CA ALA A 1002 -36.78 -19.89 8.74
C ALA A 1002 -38.14 -20.62 8.86
N PRO A 1003 -38.94 -20.74 7.78
CA PRO A 1003 -40.26 -21.36 7.82
C PRO A 1003 -40.22 -22.82 8.30
N GLU A 1004 -39.12 -23.53 8.04
CA GLU A 1004 -38.91 -24.91 8.48
C GLU A 1004 -38.76 -25.04 10.00
N PHE A 1005 -38.24 -24.00 10.66
CA PHE A 1005 -38.08 -23.98 12.12
C PHE A 1005 -39.35 -23.51 12.84
N THR A 1006 -40.27 -22.84 12.14
CA THR A 1006 -41.54 -22.36 12.71
C THR A 1006 -42.65 -23.41 12.74
N ASN A 1007 -42.43 -24.60 12.20
CA ASN A 1007 -43.43 -25.67 12.25
C ASN A 1007 -43.63 -26.18 13.69
N SER A 1008 -44.88 -26.40 14.11
CA SER A 1008 -45.26 -26.85 15.47
C SER A 1008 -44.66 -28.21 15.83
N ASP A 1009 -44.37 -29.03 14.82
CA ASP A 1009 -43.97 -30.43 15.00
C ASP A 1009 -42.48 -30.60 15.28
N ILE A 1010 -41.68 -29.52 15.24
CA ILE A 1010 -40.23 -29.58 15.47
C ILE A 1010 -39.91 -30.02 16.90
N SER A 1011 -40.72 -29.62 17.88
CA SER A 1011 -40.58 -30.02 19.28
C SER A 1011 -40.75 -31.53 19.46
N SER A 1012 -41.77 -32.11 18.82
CA SER A 1012 -42.03 -33.55 18.86
C SER A 1012 -40.95 -34.34 18.12
N LEU A 1013 -40.50 -33.86 16.96
CA LEU A 1013 -39.40 -34.48 16.21
C LEU A 1013 -38.12 -34.54 17.03
N LEU A 1014 -37.75 -33.45 17.72
CA LEU A 1014 -36.53 -33.40 18.53
C LEU A 1014 -36.62 -34.27 19.77
N ALA A 1015 -37.81 -34.39 20.38
CA ALA A 1015 -38.03 -35.30 21.50
C ALA A 1015 -37.90 -36.78 21.05
N ILE A 1016 -38.51 -37.15 19.92
CA ILE A 1016 -38.36 -38.49 19.30
C ILE A 1016 -36.90 -38.77 18.93
N LEU A 1017 -36.18 -37.75 18.44
CA LEU A 1017 -34.77 -37.87 18.11
C LEU A 1017 -33.93 -38.22 19.35
N ILE A 1018 -34.12 -37.56 20.49
CA ILE A 1018 -33.39 -37.93 21.72
C ILE A 1018 -33.72 -39.35 22.15
N ILE A 1019 -34.99 -39.73 22.16
CA ILE A 1019 -35.44 -41.08 22.55
C ILE A 1019 -34.78 -42.15 21.66
N SER A 1020 -34.68 -41.90 20.35
CA SER A 1020 -34.04 -42.81 19.39
C SER A 1020 -32.56 -43.10 19.69
N GLN A 1021 -31.91 -42.26 20.50
CA GLN A 1021 -30.49 -42.41 20.83
C GLN A 1021 -30.23 -43.16 22.14
N TYR A 1022 -31.24 -43.45 22.96
CA TYR A 1022 -31.06 -44.19 24.23
C TYR A 1022 -30.32 -45.53 24.11
N PRO A 1023 -30.49 -46.35 23.05
CA PRO A 1023 -29.73 -47.58 22.89
C PRO A 1023 -28.22 -47.39 22.75
N ARG A 1024 -27.78 -46.20 22.33
CA ARG A 1024 -26.37 -45.82 22.10
C ARG A 1024 -25.74 -45.07 23.28
N LEU A 1025 -26.55 -44.68 24.28
CA LEU A 1025 -26.14 -43.96 25.47
C LEU A 1025 -26.17 -44.87 26.71
N GLN A 1026 -25.45 -44.46 27.74
CA GLN A 1026 -25.48 -45.07 29.07
C GLN A 1026 -25.38 -43.99 30.15
N LEU A 1027 -26.03 -44.21 31.29
CA LEU A 1027 -25.94 -43.31 32.43
C LEU A 1027 -24.62 -43.53 33.18
N CYS A 1028 -23.80 -42.49 33.24
CA CYS A 1028 -22.60 -42.45 34.05
C CYS A 1028 -22.96 -42.11 35.50
N HIS A 1029 -22.95 -43.08 36.40
CA HIS A 1029 -23.37 -42.87 37.79
C HIS A 1029 -22.45 -41.93 38.59
N THR A 1030 -21.20 -41.74 38.15
CA THR A 1030 -20.25 -40.84 38.83
C THR A 1030 -20.47 -39.38 38.47
N THR A 1031 -20.83 -39.07 37.22
CA THR A 1031 -21.05 -37.69 36.76
C THR A 1031 -22.53 -37.32 36.67
N GLY A 1032 -23.41 -38.32 36.64
CA GLY A 1032 -24.85 -38.14 36.38
C GLY A 1032 -25.17 -37.89 34.90
N ASP A 1033 -24.21 -37.98 33.98
CA ASP A 1033 -24.43 -37.66 32.56
C ASP A 1033 -24.79 -38.88 31.72
N LEU A 1034 -25.41 -38.63 30.55
CA LEU A 1034 -25.58 -39.63 29.51
C LEU A 1034 -24.37 -39.60 28.58
N VAL A 1035 -23.55 -40.66 28.64
CA VAL A 1035 -22.32 -40.80 27.85
C VAL A 1035 -22.47 -41.88 26.79
N THR A 1036 -21.59 -41.89 25.79
CA THR A 1036 -21.59 -42.95 24.78
C THR A 1036 -21.39 -44.34 25.40
N LYS A 1037 -22.14 -45.32 24.91
CA LYS A 1037 -22.02 -46.72 25.32
C LYS A 1037 -20.88 -47.44 24.61
N LYS A 1038 -20.53 -47.03 23.38
CA LYS A 1038 -19.48 -47.65 22.55
C LYS A 1038 -18.50 -46.57 22.06
N PRO A 1039 -17.21 -46.67 22.40
CA PRO A 1039 -16.21 -45.75 21.86
C PRO A 1039 -16.13 -45.85 20.32
N GLY A 1040 -16.12 -44.71 19.63
CA GLY A 1040 -16.13 -44.63 18.16
C GLY A 1040 -17.48 -44.23 17.55
N ASP A 1041 -18.57 -44.36 18.30
CA ASP A 1041 -19.87 -43.83 17.89
C ASP A 1041 -19.84 -42.29 17.96
N ASN A 1042 -20.31 -41.61 16.91
CA ASN A 1042 -20.43 -40.14 16.90
C ASN A 1042 -21.63 -39.67 17.74
N ILE A 1043 -21.55 -39.86 19.06
CA ILE A 1043 -22.62 -39.46 19.98
C ILE A 1043 -22.09 -39.14 21.37
N ASP A 1044 -22.61 -38.07 21.94
CA ASP A 1044 -22.41 -37.70 23.34
C ASP A 1044 -23.70 -37.01 23.82
N GLY A 1045 -24.21 -37.41 24.99
CA GLY A 1045 -25.54 -37.00 25.45
C GLY A 1045 -25.62 -35.52 25.79
N TYR A 1046 -24.56 -34.94 26.37
CA TYR A 1046 -24.57 -33.50 26.70
C TYR A 1046 -24.48 -32.61 25.44
N PRO A 1047 -23.50 -32.80 24.52
CA PRO A 1047 -23.48 -32.09 23.24
C PRO A 1047 -24.77 -32.28 22.44
N LEU A 1048 -25.34 -33.49 22.39
CA LEU A 1048 -26.63 -33.72 21.72
C LEU A 1048 -27.74 -32.83 22.31
N LEU A 1049 -27.83 -32.75 23.65
CA LEU A 1049 -28.81 -31.93 24.35
C LEU A 1049 -28.63 -30.43 24.06
N VAL A 1050 -27.38 -29.94 24.04
CA VAL A 1050 -27.05 -28.56 23.67
C VAL A 1050 -27.39 -28.26 22.21
N GLY A 1051 -27.15 -29.20 21.29
CA GLY A 1051 -27.54 -29.09 19.90
C GLY A 1051 -29.05 -28.97 19.70
N VAL A 1052 -29.82 -29.83 20.39
CA VAL A 1052 -31.29 -29.78 20.42
C VAL A 1052 -31.77 -28.43 20.96
N ASN A 1053 -31.22 -27.97 22.09
CA ASN A 1053 -31.58 -26.67 22.67
C ASN A 1053 -31.28 -25.51 21.71
N THR A 1054 -30.15 -25.57 21.00
CA THR A 1054 -29.76 -24.55 20.02
C THR A 1054 -30.78 -24.43 18.90
N LEU A 1055 -31.28 -25.58 18.39
CA LEU A 1055 -32.32 -25.60 17.35
C LEU A 1055 -33.68 -25.12 17.88
N LEU A 1056 -34.06 -25.50 19.10
CA LEU A 1056 -35.29 -25.02 19.75
C LEU A 1056 -35.30 -23.50 19.90
N HIS A 1057 -34.16 -22.88 20.21
CA HIS A 1057 -34.02 -21.43 20.31
C HIS A 1057 -34.03 -20.70 18.94
N GLN A 1058 -33.84 -21.41 17.82
CA GLN A 1058 -34.07 -20.84 16.49
C GLN A 1058 -35.57 -20.83 16.11
N ALA A 1059 -36.40 -21.57 16.86
CA ALA A 1059 -37.82 -21.72 16.63
C ALA A 1059 -38.65 -20.78 17.53
N ALA A 1060 -39.98 -20.85 17.46
CA ALA A 1060 -40.86 -20.02 18.31
C ALA A 1060 -40.65 -20.32 19.80
N THR A 1061 -40.80 -19.32 20.67
CA THR A 1061 -40.55 -19.42 22.12
C THR A 1061 -41.33 -20.54 22.82
N ASN A 1062 -42.50 -20.90 22.31
CA ASN A 1062 -43.37 -21.94 22.90
C ASN A 1062 -42.85 -23.37 22.64
N ASN A 1063 -41.89 -23.54 21.72
CA ASN A 1063 -41.41 -24.86 21.30
C ASN A 1063 -40.57 -25.57 22.37
N VAL A 1064 -39.91 -24.82 23.27
CA VAL A 1064 -39.21 -25.40 24.43
C VAL A 1064 -40.22 -26.03 25.38
N ASP A 1065 -41.31 -25.33 25.73
CA ASP A 1065 -42.35 -25.85 26.61
C ASP A 1065 -43.04 -27.08 25.98
N HIS A 1066 -43.30 -27.08 24.66
CA HIS A 1066 -43.84 -28.24 23.94
C HIS A 1066 -42.90 -29.46 23.94
N PHE A 1067 -41.60 -29.24 23.76
CA PHE A 1067 -40.59 -30.29 23.80
C PHE A 1067 -40.52 -30.95 25.19
N ILE A 1068 -40.52 -30.13 26.25
CA ILE A 1068 -40.57 -30.63 27.64
C ILE A 1068 -41.87 -31.40 27.92
N ASN A 1069 -43.01 -30.87 27.48
CA ASN A 1069 -44.31 -31.56 27.64
C ASN A 1069 -44.31 -32.95 26.99
N PHE A 1070 -43.75 -33.06 25.79
CA PHE A 1070 -43.66 -34.33 25.08
C PHE A 1070 -42.82 -35.34 25.86
N LEU A 1071 -41.63 -34.97 26.33
CA LEU A 1071 -40.77 -35.87 27.11
C LEU A 1071 -41.41 -36.26 28.46
N CYS A 1072 -42.11 -35.34 29.13
CA CYS A 1072 -42.86 -35.65 30.35
C CYS A 1072 -43.98 -36.68 30.11
N ASN A 1073 -44.74 -36.52 29.02
CA ASN A 1073 -45.79 -37.46 28.64
C ASN A 1073 -45.23 -38.83 28.24
N TYR A 1074 -44.10 -38.85 27.53
CA TYR A 1074 -43.38 -40.09 27.20
C TYR A 1074 -42.90 -40.81 28.47
N ALA A 1075 -42.26 -40.09 29.41
CA ALA A 1075 -41.79 -40.66 30.67
C ALA A 1075 -42.94 -41.28 31.49
N LYS A 1076 -44.11 -40.61 31.55
CA LYS A 1076 -45.33 -41.18 32.16
C LYS A 1076 -45.77 -42.47 31.46
N GLY A 1077 -45.84 -42.44 30.12
CA GLY A 1077 -46.27 -43.58 29.31
C GLY A 1077 -45.39 -44.81 29.48
N VAL A 1078 -44.07 -44.66 29.41
CA VAL A 1078 -43.10 -45.75 29.61
C VAL A 1078 -43.19 -46.29 31.03
N THR A 1079 -43.36 -45.43 32.03
CA THR A 1079 -43.52 -45.85 33.44
C THR A 1079 -44.80 -46.66 33.64
N LEU A 1080 -45.92 -46.25 33.03
CA LEU A 1080 -47.19 -46.98 33.07
C LEU A 1080 -47.11 -48.34 32.35
N LEU A 1081 -46.31 -48.46 31.29
CA LEU A 1081 -46.03 -49.72 30.60
C LEU A 1081 -45.12 -50.65 31.42
N LYS A 1082 -44.13 -50.10 32.14
CA LYS A 1082 -43.24 -50.85 33.05
C LYS A 1082 -44.00 -51.54 34.18
N CYS A 1083 -45.10 -50.95 34.66
CA CYS A 1083 -46.01 -51.61 35.62
C CYS A 1083 -46.72 -52.85 35.04
N LYS A 1084 -46.74 -53.03 33.70
CA LYS A 1084 -47.40 -54.15 33.00
C LYS A 1084 -46.40 -55.20 32.45
N LEU A 1085 -45.15 -54.82 32.16
CA LEU A 1085 -44.09 -55.68 31.60
C LEU A 1085 -42.72 -55.33 32.25
N PRO A 1086 -42.06 -56.26 32.97
CA PRO A 1086 -40.86 -55.93 33.78
C PRO A 1086 -39.57 -55.62 32.99
N ASP A 1087 -39.46 -56.07 31.73
CA ASP A 1087 -38.18 -56.09 30.97
C ASP A 1087 -37.88 -54.83 30.13
N GLN A 1088 -38.79 -53.84 30.05
CA GLN A 1088 -38.62 -52.62 29.22
C GLN A 1088 -38.42 -51.35 30.06
N GLY A 1089 -37.38 -51.32 30.92
CA GLY A 1089 -37.34 -50.40 32.07
C GLY A 1089 -36.34 -49.24 32.05
N VAL A 1090 -35.43 -49.13 31.08
CA VAL A 1090 -34.27 -48.20 31.13
C VAL A 1090 -34.56 -46.84 30.49
N GLU A 1091 -35.41 -46.80 29.45
CA GLU A 1091 -35.71 -45.57 28.69
C GLU A 1091 -36.44 -44.50 29.53
N GLY A 1092 -37.33 -44.92 30.44
CA GLY A 1092 -38.03 -44.00 31.34
C GLY A 1092 -37.06 -43.27 32.26
N THR A 1093 -36.08 -43.98 32.83
CA THR A 1093 -35.03 -43.39 33.68
C THR A 1093 -34.13 -42.44 32.89
N TYR A 1094 -33.77 -42.78 31.65
CA TYR A 1094 -32.97 -41.89 30.79
C TYR A 1094 -33.76 -40.63 30.40
N THR A 1095 -35.06 -40.75 30.15
CA THR A 1095 -35.93 -39.60 29.84
C THR A 1095 -36.02 -38.62 31.01
N VAL A 1096 -36.22 -39.12 32.23
CA VAL A 1096 -36.22 -38.28 33.44
C VAL A 1096 -34.88 -37.59 33.63
N ARG A 1097 -33.76 -38.31 33.44
CA ARG A 1097 -32.43 -37.70 33.58
C ARG A 1097 -32.15 -36.64 32.51
N VAL A 1098 -32.59 -36.83 31.26
CA VAL A 1098 -32.52 -35.78 30.22
C VAL A 1098 -33.26 -34.52 30.64
N LEU A 1099 -34.45 -34.67 31.24
CA LEU A 1099 -35.26 -33.53 31.71
C LEU A 1099 -34.57 -32.78 32.86
N GLU A 1100 -33.96 -33.51 33.80
CA GLU A 1100 -33.14 -32.91 34.87
C GLU A 1100 -31.93 -32.16 34.31
N LEU A 1101 -31.14 -32.81 33.43
CA LEU A 1101 -29.98 -32.21 32.76
C LEU A 1101 -30.38 -30.96 31.96
N PHE A 1102 -31.55 -30.96 31.34
CA PHE A 1102 -32.07 -29.80 30.61
C PHE A 1102 -32.35 -28.62 31.56
N CYS A 1103 -32.94 -28.88 32.73
CA CYS A 1103 -33.16 -27.85 33.76
C CYS A 1103 -31.83 -27.31 34.32
N GLU A 1104 -30.89 -28.21 34.64
CA GLU A 1104 -29.55 -27.89 35.16
C GLU A 1104 -28.74 -27.05 34.15
N THR A 1105 -28.84 -27.34 32.85
CA THR A 1105 -27.96 -26.75 31.82
C THR A 1105 -28.47 -25.43 31.26
N PHE A 1106 -29.79 -25.27 31.08
CA PHE A 1106 -30.38 -24.14 30.36
C PHE A 1106 -31.20 -23.19 31.25
N ASN A 1107 -31.11 -23.30 32.57
CA ASN A 1107 -31.86 -22.49 33.54
C ASN A 1107 -33.39 -22.57 33.32
N TYR A 1108 -33.90 -23.69 32.82
CA TYR A 1108 -35.34 -23.90 32.67
C TYR A 1108 -35.96 -24.14 34.07
N PRO A 1109 -37.06 -23.45 34.44
CA PRO A 1109 -37.60 -23.52 35.80
C PRO A 1109 -38.04 -24.93 36.18
N PHE A 1110 -37.43 -25.51 37.22
CA PHE A 1110 -37.76 -26.86 37.70
C PHE A 1110 -39.23 -27.02 38.09
N ASN A 1111 -39.86 -25.98 38.64
CA ASN A 1111 -41.28 -26.00 39.03
C ASN A 1111 -42.21 -26.35 37.85
N LYS A 1112 -41.87 -25.89 36.62
CA LYS A 1112 -42.63 -26.22 35.41
C LYS A 1112 -42.57 -27.72 35.04
N LEU A 1113 -41.55 -28.43 35.52
CA LEU A 1113 -41.36 -29.86 35.36
C LEU A 1113 -42.09 -30.64 36.46
N GLU A 1114 -41.97 -30.18 37.71
CA GLU A 1114 -42.61 -30.76 38.90
C GLU A 1114 -44.14 -30.81 38.76
N ASP A 1115 -44.76 -29.75 38.25
CA ASP A 1115 -46.21 -29.69 37.98
C ASP A 1115 -46.68 -30.77 36.99
N LYS A 1116 -45.75 -31.31 36.17
CA LYS A 1116 -46.04 -32.20 35.05
C LYS A 1116 -45.60 -33.63 35.29
N LEU A 1117 -44.78 -33.94 36.30
CA LEU A 1117 -44.31 -35.29 36.58
C LEU A 1117 -44.56 -35.68 38.05
N PRO A 1118 -45.04 -36.90 38.34
CA PRO A 1118 -45.15 -37.39 39.71
C PRO A 1118 -43.81 -37.31 40.46
N LEU A 1119 -43.81 -36.77 41.68
CA LEU A 1119 -42.61 -36.61 42.52
C LEU A 1119 -41.82 -37.93 42.68
N ALA A 1120 -42.52 -39.07 42.70
CA ALA A 1120 -41.93 -40.41 42.80
C ALA A 1120 -41.01 -40.79 41.63
N LEU A 1121 -41.19 -40.19 40.44
CA LEU A 1121 -40.31 -40.39 39.28
C LEU A 1121 -39.08 -39.49 39.31
N LEU A 1122 -39.17 -38.35 39.98
CA LEU A 1122 -38.07 -37.39 40.15
C LEU A 1122 -37.14 -37.80 41.31
N THR A 1123 -37.61 -38.56 42.29
CA THR A 1123 -36.83 -38.95 43.48
C THR A 1123 -36.20 -40.34 43.42
N ASN A 1124 -36.66 -41.24 42.54
CA ASN A 1124 -36.21 -42.65 42.48
C ASN A 1124 -35.60 -43.02 41.13
N ILE A 1125 -34.35 -42.62 40.88
CA ILE A 1125 -33.58 -43.01 39.68
C ILE A 1125 -33.12 -44.50 39.77
N THR A 1126 -33.17 -45.10 40.96
CA THR A 1126 -32.75 -46.48 41.22
C THR A 1126 -33.85 -47.29 41.93
N MET A 1127 -34.84 -47.80 41.19
CA MET A 1127 -35.50 -49.05 41.62
C MET A 1127 -34.78 -50.21 40.95
N LYS A 1128 -34.04 -50.98 41.77
CA LYS A 1128 -33.64 -52.34 41.47
C LYS A 1128 -34.87 -53.24 41.32
#